data_AF-A0A4S8HSI1-F1
#
_entry.id   AF-A0A4S8HSI1-F1
#
_cell.length_a   1.000
_cell.length_b   1.000
_cell.length_c   1.000
_cell.angle_alpha   90.00
_cell.angle_beta   90.00
_cell.angle_gamma   90.00
#
_symmetry.space_group_name_H-M   'P 1'
#
loop_
_entity.id
_entity.type
_entity.pdbx_description
1 polymer ?
#
loop_
_entity_poly.entity_id
_entity_poly.type
_entity_poly.pdbx_seq_one_letter_code
_entity_poly.pdbx_strand_id
1 'polypeptide(L)'
;MRQFSTLSGRSWRKLLAAAFVLLYLYTADGQTVRTAASPTQLNAAIAASNPGDTIIMSNGTWTNVTINFNANATATQPVVLRAQTPGQVILNGSSGLIFSAPYLIVNGLYFRGGVLTTGSIVRFNSTNCRLTNTAIVNYNPPLASTSYYWVYFDGSYNRIDNCYFKGKNHHQPAIGNDASGSRYNKADHCYFRDMGGSGNGSEIFRIWGYGGNEELGTDGAFFTIEYNLFDAADGEGLEMISLKSNRNIVRYNTIKNTKGEITLRSGNFNTIEGNFIFGNNKVGSRGIRLTGQYHSIINNYIENVKEDGIVVYAGEYIDTFLTPNWQPILRAGTPLGRVPAYGQVKHTIIAHNTIVNPGGDGMEIGAAYKASWPTAQRVLLPENNTIANNVIVKNGGTAIKSPVQDVNAPLNIFNFQPNIYEGNVIYGATLSMNPAPASGIITQNPLISLTNGVYRPSNGSPLINAASGAYVAADMDGQIRDGNPDIGADEYSNTTITRKPLTPQDVGPQWIDEVIEGETSLDITDNGGIITAQYANTGNSAENYPAVIDNSTATKYFISGKTALWIQYQSTVAATVIKYTLTSANDVPARDPRNWTLQASNDSVTWVSLDSRTNETFETRFLIKTFTFENTTPYLYYRLNITANNGATGTQLAEWEIYQRKTQPLLVETSLKKPTRMPPKE
;
A
#
# COMPACT_ATOMS: atom_id res chain seq x y z
N MET A 1 -5.69 -28.80 -45.65
CA MET A 1 -5.16 -30.15 -45.96
C MET A 1 -3.96 -30.39 -45.04
N ARG A 2 -4.13 -31.32 -44.07
CA ARG A 2 -3.15 -32.03 -43.21
C ARG A 2 -2.07 -31.19 -42.48
N GLN A 3 -2.16 -30.87 -41.18
CA GLN A 3 -2.11 -31.65 -39.91
C GLN A 3 -0.71 -32.09 -39.40
N PHE A 4 -0.58 -31.91 -38.07
CA PHE A 4 0.40 -32.37 -37.06
C PHE A 4 1.67 -31.52 -36.85
N SER A 5 2.13 -31.17 -35.64
CA SER A 5 1.56 -31.05 -34.28
C SER A 5 2.68 -30.57 -33.32
N THR A 6 2.31 -29.71 -32.36
CA THR A 6 2.84 -29.59 -30.98
C THR A 6 4.35 -29.48 -30.71
N LEU A 7 4.81 -28.29 -30.27
CA LEU A 7 5.76 -28.17 -29.17
C LEU A 7 5.37 -26.99 -28.27
N SER A 8 5.17 -27.33 -26.99
CA SER A 8 4.72 -26.51 -25.88
C SER A 8 5.72 -25.45 -25.45
N GLY A 9 5.22 -24.28 -25.06
CA GLY A 9 5.97 -23.19 -24.45
C GLY A 9 6.65 -23.60 -23.15
N ARG A 10 7.99 -23.51 -23.15
CA ARG A 10 8.85 -23.33 -21.96
C ARG A 10 10.29 -23.05 -22.41
N SER A 11 10.54 -21.92 -23.08
CA SER A 11 11.93 -21.51 -23.39
C SER A 11 12.15 -20.05 -23.81
N TRP A 12 11.17 -19.15 -23.67
CA TRP A 12 11.34 -17.72 -24.07
C TRP A 12 11.38 -16.70 -22.93
N ARG A 13 11.56 -17.13 -21.67
CA ARG A 13 11.78 -16.21 -20.53
C ARG A 13 13.15 -16.36 -19.85
N LYS A 14 14.17 -16.84 -20.58
CA LYS A 14 15.57 -16.80 -20.15
C LYS A 14 16.53 -16.15 -21.15
N LEU A 15 16.00 -15.33 -22.09
CA LEU A 15 16.80 -14.64 -23.11
C LEU A 15 16.49 -13.15 -23.28
N LEU A 16 15.91 -12.50 -22.26
CA LEU A 16 15.76 -11.03 -22.21
C LEU A 16 16.33 -10.41 -20.92
N ALA A 17 17.29 -11.09 -20.29
CA ALA A 17 18.14 -10.52 -19.23
C ALA A 17 19.64 -10.53 -19.62
N ALA A 18 19.96 -10.75 -20.89
CA ALA A 18 21.33 -10.74 -21.41
C ALA A 18 21.33 -10.34 -22.91
N ALA A 19 20.92 -9.11 -23.22
CA ALA A 19 21.09 -8.53 -24.56
C ALA A 19 21.11 -7.00 -24.51
N PHE A 20 22.09 -6.45 -23.77
CA PHE A 20 22.76 -5.19 -24.09
C PHE A 20 24.21 -5.28 -23.61
N VAL A 21 24.93 -6.26 -24.16
CA VAL A 21 26.39 -6.24 -24.23
C VAL A 21 26.72 -6.50 -25.69
N LEU A 22 26.69 -5.43 -26.49
CA LEU A 22 27.28 -5.42 -27.81
C LEU A 22 28.26 -4.24 -27.84
N LEU A 23 29.52 -4.64 -27.88
CA LEU A 23 30.77 -3.89 -27.91
C LEU A 23 30.66 -2.40 -28.28
N TYR A 24 30.85 -1.55 -27.26
CA TYR A 24 31.79 -0.45 -27.40
C TYR A 24 33.10 -0.90 -26.78
N LEU A 25 34.14 -1.09 -27.60
CA LEU A 25 35.52 -1.07 -27.14
C LEU A 25 35.83 0.37 -26.71
N TYR A 26 35.39 0.74 -25.51
CA TYR A 26 36.02 1.80 -24.74
C TYR A 26 36.84 1.12 -23.65
N THR A 27 38.06 1.58 -23.47
CA THR A 27 38.94 1.14 -22.39
C THR A 27 38.19 1.33 -21.07
N ALA A 28 37.99 0.23 -20.33
CA ALA A 28 37.49 0.24 -18.97
C ALA A 28 38.59 0.77 -18.03
N ASP A 29 38.95 2.04 -18.16
CA ASP A 29 39.82 2.72 -17.22
C ASP A 29 38.97 3.32 -16.08
N GLY A 30 39.19 2.81 -14.86
CA GLY A 30 39.20 3.67 -13.66
C GLY A 30 38.00 3.72 -12.71
N GLN A 31 36.96 2.88 -12.82
CA GLN A 31 35.89 2.86 -11.79
C GLN A 31 36.46 2.45 -10.44
N THR A 32 36.48 3.39 -9.49
CA THR A 32 37.10 3.21 -8.18
C THR A 32 36.03 2.93 -7.13
N VAL A 33 36.29 1.94 -6.28
CA VAL A 33 35.52 1.71 -5.07
C VAL A 33 36.25 2.35 -3.89
N ARG A 34 35.60 3.30 -3.22
CA ARG A 34 36.14 3.97 -2.03
C ARG A 34 35.33 3.56 -0.81
N THR A 35 35.98 3.15 0.27
CA THR A 35 35.31 2.87 1.55
C THR A 35 35.50 4.03 2.51
N ALA A 36 34.42 4.43 3.19
CA ALA A 36 34.42 5.46 4.21
C ALA A 36 33.88 4.89 5.52
N ALA A 37 34.69 4.94 6.58
CA ALA A 37 34.33 4.52 7.93
C ALA A 37 34.10 5.70 8.89
N SER A 38 34.23 6.94 8.41
CA SER A 38 33.94 8.16 9.17
C SER A 38 33.42 9.29 8.27
N PRO A 39 32.77 10.33 8.84
CA PRO A 39 32.29 11.48 8.06
C PRO A 39 33.41 12.19 7.29
N THR A 40 34.60 12.32 7.87
CA THR A 40 35.77 12.90 7.19
C THR A 40 36.18 12.08 5.97
N GLN A 41 36.22 10.75 6.10
CA GLN A 41 36.53 9.87 4.98
C GLN A 41 35.43 9.88 3.93
N LEU A 42 34.16 10.01 4.33
CA LEU A 42 33.03 10.10 3.41
C LEU A 42 33.14 11.37 2.55
N ASN A 43 33.39 12.52 3.18
CA ASN A 43 33.56 13.78 2.46
C ASN A 43 34.76 13.73 1.50
N ALA A 44 35.88 13.13 1.94
CA ALA A 44 37.04 12.93 1.07
C ALA A 44 36.74 11.99 -0.10
N ALA A 45 35.98 10.91 0.12
CA ALA A 45 35.58 9.97 -0.92
C ALA A 45 34.63 10.61 -1.95
N ILE A 46 33.69 11.44 -1.50
CA ILE A 46 32.80 12.21 -2.38
C ILE A 46 33.62 13.19 -3.24
N ALA A 47 34.51 13.97 -2.63
CA ALA A 47 35.33 14.95 -3.34
C ALA A 47 36.29 14.31 -4.37
N ALA A 48 36.77 13.09 -4.10
CA ALA A 48 37.69 12.37 -4.97
C ALA A 48 37.00 11.44 -5.99
N SER A 49 35.66 11.43 -6.04
CA SER A 49 34.90 10.56 -6.94
C SER A 49 34.88 11.09 -8.38
N ASN A 50 35.03 10.18 -9.33
CA ASN A 50 34.82 10.41 -10.76
C ASN A 50 33.49 9.77 -11.20
N PRO A 51 32.93 10.19 -12.36
CA PRO A 51 31.74 9.55 -12.92
C PRO A 51 31.87 8.02 -12.98
N GLY A 52 30.89 7.31 -12.42
CA GLY A 52 30.86 5.84 -12.37
C GLY A 52 31.45 5.23 -11.09
N ASP A 53 32.07 6.02 -10.21
CA ASP A 53 32.63 5.52 -8.95
C ASP A 53 31.55 5.06 -7.96
N THR A 54 31.97 4.18 -7.03
CA THR A 54 31.14 3.75 -5.90
C THR A 54 31.80 4.09 -4.57
N ILE A 55 31.05 4.72 -3.68
CA ILE A 55 31.42 5.03 -2.31
C ILE A 55 30.65 4.07 -1.38
N ILE A 56 31.38 3.30 -0.59
CA ILE A 56 30.84 2.36 0.39
C ILE A 56 30.96 2.97 1.78
N MET A 57 29.83 3.24 2.43
CA MET A 57 29.80 3.58 3.85
C MET A 57 29.93 2.30 4.69
N SER A 58 30.92 2.23 5.58
CA SER A 58 31.10 1.09 6.48
C SER A 58 29.92 0.93 7.45
N ASN A 59 29.61 -0.32 7.79
CA ASN A 59 28.58 -0.65 8.77
C ASN A 59 28.85 0.05 10.12
N GLY A 60 27.78 0.44 10.79
CA GLY A 60 27.83 1.13 12.08
C GLY A 60 26.84 2.28 12.16
N THR A 61 26.91 2.99 13.29
CA THR A 61 26.07 4.15 13.57
C THR A 61 26.81 5.44 13.20
N TRP A 62 26.17 6.26 12.39
CA TRP A 62 26.60 7.56 11.89
C TRP A 62 25.74 8.63 12.55
N THR A 63 26.26 9.25 13.60
CA THR A 63 25.51 10.20 14.44
C THR A 63 25.73 11.65 14.04
N ASN A 64 24.64 12.40 13.86
CA ASN A 64 24.65 13.82 13.48
C ASN A 64 25.42 14.09 12.17
N VAL A 65 25.30 13.19 11.20
CA VAL A 65 26.01 13.29 9.92
C VAL A 65 25.10 13.86 8.85
N THR A 66 25.45 15.04 8.34
CA THR A 66 24.82 15.59 7.13
C THR A 66 25.64 15.19 5.92
N ILE A 67 25.10 14.28 5.10
CA ILE A 67 25.73 13.82 3.85
C ILE A 67 25.37 14.81 2.75
N ASN A 68 26.31 15.69 2.38
CA ASN A 68 26.19 16.50 1.19
C ASN A 68 26.77 15.74 -0.01
N PHE A 69 25.93 15.01 -0.74
CA PHE A 69 26.36 14.21 -1.88
C PHE A 69 26.49 15.11 -3.12
N ASN A 70 27.69 15.64 -3.32
CA ASN A 70 28.05 16.56 -4.40
C ASN A 70 29.19 15.99 -5.26
N ALA A 71 28.98 14.78 -5.80
CA ALA A 71 29.93 14.11 -6.67
C ALA A 71 29.73 14.50 -8.14
N ASN A 72 30.81 14.49 -8.93
CA ASN A 72 30.71 14.69 -10.37
C ASN A 72 30.26 13.38 -11.03
N ALA A 73 29.07 13.38 -11.64
CA ALA A 73 28.46 12.22 -12.27
C ALA A 73 27.84 12.59 -13.62
N THR A 74 27.64 11.59 -14.48
CA THR A 74 26.97 11.78 -15.78
C THR A 74 25.81 10.80 -15.94
N ALA A 75 24.92 11.07 -16.89
CA ALA A 75 23.76 10.21 -17.17
C ALA A 75 24.16 8.74 -17.45
N THR A 76 25.29 8.50 -18.10
CA THR A 76 25.79 7.16 -18.43
C THR A 76 26.71 6.57 -17.36
N GLN A 77 27.21 7.40 -16.43
CA GLN A 77 28.14 7.00 -15.37
C GLN A 77 27.74 7.69 -14.06
N PRO A 78 26.64 7.24 -13.42
CA PRO A 78 26.21 7.78 -12.14
C PRO A 78 27.23 7.45 -11.06
N VAL A 79 27.36 8.32 -10.05
CA VAL A 79 28.13 8.01 -8.84
C VAL A 79 27.19 7.41 -7.80
N VAL A 80 27.61 6.28 -7.21
CA VAL A 80 26.81 5.52 -6.26
C VAL A 80 27.38 5.68 -4.85
N LEU A 81 26.57 6.12 -3.90
CA LEU A 81 26.84 6.00 -2.48
C LEU A 81 25.98 4.89 -1.90
N ARG A 82 26.59 3.89 -1.25
CA ARG A 82 25.84 2.75 -0.69
C ARG A 82 26.32 2.33 0.68
N ALA A 83 25.42 1.72 1.44
CA ALA A 83 25.80 0.97 2.63
C ALA A 83 26.70 -0.22 2.24
N GLN A 84 27.66 -0.55 3.12
CA GLN A 84 28.45 -1.78 3.01
C GLN A 84 27.54 -3.00 3.03
N THR A 85 26.73 -3.12 4.09
CA THR A 85 25.59 -4.03 4.17
C THR A 85 24.32 -3.19 4.29
N PRO A 86 23.34 -3.31 3.38
CA PRO A 86 22.07 -2.60 3.49
C PRO A 86 21.41 -2.80 4.86
N GLY A 87 20.92 -1.70 5.44
CA GLY A 87 20.34 -1.71 6.79
C GLY A 87 21.33 -1.65 7.96
N GLN A 88 22.64 -1.84 7.71
CA GLN A 88 23.66 -1.79 8.77
C GLN A 88 24.45 -0.46 8.80
N VAL A 89 24.12 0.48 7.92
CA VAL A 89 24.56 1.89 8.02
C VAL A 89 23.42 2.71 8.60
N ILE A 90 23.50 2.93 9.91
CA ILE A 90 22.44 3.56 10.70
C ILE A 90 22.74 5.05 10.85
N LEU A 91 21.88 5.91 10.31
CA LEU A 91 21.95 7.36 10.47
C LEU A 91 20.99 7.80 11.58
N ASN A 92 21.51 8.37 12.66
CA ASN A 92 20.73 8.77 13.84
C ASN A 92 21.02 10.22 14.29
N GLY A 93 20.37 10.68 15.35
CA GLY A 93 20.51 12.07 15.83
C GLY A 93 19.92 13.07 14.82
N SER A 94 20.71 14.06 14.40
CA SER A 94 20.34 15.09 13.42
C SER A 94 20.85 14.79 12.00
N SER A 95 21.13 13.53 11.70
CA SER A 95 21.64 13.11 10.38
C SER A 95 20.66 13.40 9.24
N GLY A 96 21.21 13.60 8.03
CA GLY A 96 20.44 13.88 6.83
C GLY A 96 21.24 13.65 5.55
N LEU A 97 20.56 13.68 4.41
CA LEU A 97 21.12 13.50 3.07
C LEU A 97 20.65 14.61 2.13
N ILE A 98 21.58 15.21 1.40
CA ILE A 98 21.30 16.20 0.37
C ILE A 98 21.96 15.72 -0.93
N PHE A 99 21.17 15.52 -1.98
CA PHE A 99 21.69 15.37 -3.34
C PHE A 99 21.96 16.75 -3.92
N SER A 100 23.22 17.08 -4.19
CA SER A 100 23.63 18.44 -4.60
C SER A 100 24.18 18.52 -6.03
N ALA A 101 24.30 17.38 -6.72
CA ALA A 101 24.66 17.27 -8.12
C ALA A 101 23.77 16.21 -8.81
N PRO A 102 23.62 16.23 -10.15
CA PRO A 102 22.75 15.32 -10.86
C PRO A 102 23.35 13.92 -11.00
N TYR A 103 22.51 12.94 -11.36
CA TYR A 103 22.94 11.56 -11.67
C TYR A 103 23.59 10.82 -10.49
N LEU A 104 23.11 11.10 -9.29
CA LEU A 104 23.58 10.48 -8.06
C LEU A 104 22.62 9.41 -7.58
N ILE A 105 23.17 8.31 -7.05
CA ILE A 105 22.38 7.19 -6.53
C ILE A 105 22.78 6.91 -5.08
N VAL A 106 21.78 6.82 -4.19
CA VAL A 106 21.97 6.37 -2.81
C VAL A 106 21.22 5.06 -2.58
N ASN A 107 21.89 4.06 -1.99
CA ASN A 107 21.35 2.72 -1.79
C ASN A 107 21.65 2.15 -0.39
N GLY A 108 20.64 1.68 0.34
CA GLY A 108 20.84 0.81 1.51
C GLY A 108 20.96 1.51 2.86
N LEU A 109 20.65 2.81 2.95
CA LEU A 109 20.80 3.57 4.21
C LEU A 109 19.62 3.32 5.16
N TYR A 110 19.84 3.47 6.47
CA TYR A 110 18.79 3.32 7.48
C TYR A 110 18.76 4.52 8.45
N PHE A 111 17.79 5.41 8.28
CA PHE A 111 17.52 6.52 9.20
C PHE A 111 16.61 6.05 10.34
N ARG A 112 17.13 6.03 11.57
CA ARG A 112 16.37 5.68 12.80
C ARG A 112 16.98 6.30 14.04
N GLY A 113 16.17 6.48 15.09
CA GLY A 113 16.65 6.99 16.37
C GLY A 113 17.19 8.43 16.28
N GLY A 114 16.58 9.25 15.42
CA GLY A 114 16.94 10.64 15.23
C GLY A 114 15.74 11.55 15.10
N VAL A 115 16.03 12.84 14.98
CA VAL A 115 15.08 13.94 14.96
C VAL A 115 15.70 15.12 14.21
N LEU A 116 14.87 15.86 13.48
CA LEU A 116 15.20 17.20 13.00
C LEU A 116 14.33 18.26 13.68
N THR A 117 14.77 19.52 13.61
CA THR A 117 13.97 20.67 14.05
C THR A 117 13.25 21.36 12.89
N THR A 118 13.76 21.21 11.67
CA THR A 118 13.21 21.80 10.44
C THR A 118 13.75 21.09 9.19
N GLY A 119 13.28 21.49 8.01
CA GLY A 119 13.83 21.07 6.73
C GLY A 119 13.35 19.68 6.29
N SER A 120 14.29 18.79 5.96
CA SER A 120 14.01 17.44 5.47
C SER A 120 15.13 16.46 5.81
N ILE A 121 14.79 15.18 6.06
CA ILE A 121 15.80 14.11 6.26
C ILE A 121 16.56 13.85 4.95
N VAL A 122 15.83 13.72 3.84
CA VAL A 122 16.39 13.61 2.50
C VAL A 122 15.93 14.78 1.64
N ARG A 123 16.87 15.53 1.07
CA ARG A 123 16.60 16.60 0.10
C ARG A 123 17.20 16.26 -1.26
N PHE A 124 16.36 16.22 -2.29
CA PHE A 124 16.83 16.23 -3.67
C PHE A 124 17.04 17.68 -4.11
N ASN A 125 18.21 18.26 -3.85
CA ASN A 125 18.57 19.62 -4.29
C ASN A 125 19.24 19.61 -5.67
N SER A 126 18.79 18.69 -6.54
CA SER A 126 19.31 18.44 -7.87
C SER A 126 18.34 17.59 -8.69
N THR A 127 18.75 17.17 -9.89
CA THR A 127 17.90 16.45 -10.86
C THR A 127 18.48 15.10 -11.26
N ASN A 128 17.65 14.15 -11.71
CA ASN A 128 18.09 12.83 -12.15
C ASN A 128 18.80 11.99 -11.07
N CYS A 129 18.42 12.18 -9.81
CA CYS A 129 18.97 11.42 -8.69
C CYS A 129 18.01 10.33 -8.22
N ARG A 130 18.55 9.30 -7.56
CA ARG A 130 17.80 8.14 -7.10
C ARG A 130 18.12 7.80 -5.66
N LEU A 131 17.11 7.72 -4.81
CA LEU A 131 17.19 7.08 -3.50
C LEU A 131 16.51 5.72 -3.61
N THR A 132 17.22 4.64 -3.28
CA THR A 132 16.66 3.29 -3.36
C THR A 132 16.99 2.46 -2.14
N ASN A 133 16.17 1.44 -1.87
CA ASN A 133 16.48 0.39 -0.90
C ASN A 133 16.87 0.97 0.47
N THR A 134 16.21 2.07 0.87
CA THR A 134 16.53 2.91 2.04
C THR A 134 15.32 2.97 2.97
N ALA A 135 15.55 3.03 4.28
CA ALA A 135 14.48 3.12 5.26
C ALA A 135 14.58 4.38 6.12
N ILE A 136 13.41 4.97 6.44
CA ILE A 136 13.25 6.02 7.46
C ILE A 136 12.19 5.54 8.45
N VAL A 137 12.60 5.34 9.71
CA VAL A 137 11.74 4.74 10.75
C VAL A 137 11.79 5.55 12.03
N ASN A 138 10.61 5.98 12.50
CA ASN A 138 10.42 6.69 13.77
C ASN A 138 11.39 7.86 13.97
N TYR A 139 11.73 8.56 12.89
CA TYR A 139 12.63 9.71 12.93
C TYR A 139 11.79 10.94 13.28
N ASN A 140 11.39 11.02 14.55
CA ASN A 140 10.33 11.89 15.02
C ASN A 140 10.82 12.84 16.12
N PRO A 141 10.32 14.08 16.14
CA PRO A 141 10.55 15.02 17.23
C PRO A 141 9.69 14.72 18.46
N PRO A 142 10.08 15.20 19.66
CA PRO A 142 9.25 15.09 20.86
C PRO A 142 7.90 15.82 20.73
N LEU A 143 7.88 16.96 20.03
CA LEU A 143 6.66 17.74 19.81
C LEU A 143 6.09 17.46 18.43
N ALA A 144 4.87 16.93 18.38
CA ALA A 144 4.18 16.59 17.13
C ALA A 144 3.97 17.81 16.22
N SER A 145 3.92 19.04 16.73
CA SER A 145 3.82 20.27 15.92
C SER A 145 5.10 20.65 15.16
N THR A 146 6.23 19.98 15.44
CA THR A 146 7.51 20.28 14.77
C THR A 146 7.42 19.89 13.29
N SER A 147 7.83 20.81 12.42
CA SER A 147 7.59 20.73 10.98
C SER A 147 8.86 20.39 10.20
N TYR A 148 8.90 19.20 9.61
CA TYR A 148 9.90 18.84 8.59
C TYR A 148 9.43 17.68 7.72
N TYR A 149 9.94 17.63 6.50
CA TYR A 149 9.69 16.53 5.57
C TYR A 149 10.59 15.32 5.89
N TRP A 150 10.16 14.13 5.53
CA TRP A 150 11.10 13.01 5.43
C TRP A 150 11.83 13.04 4.10
N VAL A 151 11.13 13.33 3.01
CA VAL A 151 11.73 13.54 1.68
C VAL A 151 11.19 14.84 1.07
N TYR A 152 12.09 15.66 0.55
CA TYR A 152 11.73 16.88 -0.18
C TYR A 152 12.40 16.94 -1.54
N PHE A 153 11.61 17.15 -2.59
CA PHE A 153 12.07 17.28 -3.97
C PHE A 153 12.25 18.73 -4.38
N ASP A 154 13.49 19.17 -4.52
CA ASP A 154 13.90 20.50 -5.00
C ASP A 154 14.71 20.37 -6.30
N GLY A 155 14.07 19.75 -7.28
CA GLY A 155 14.63 19.44 -8.59
C GLY A 155 13.79 18.37 -9.28
N SER A 156 14.13 18.06 -10.53
CA SER A 156 13.27 17.27 -11.44
C SER A 156 13.81 15.87 -11.73
N TYR A 157 13.00 14.97 -12.29
CA TYR A 157 13.42 13.63 -12.73
C TYR A 157 14.08 12.77 -11.64
N ASN A 158 13.80 13.05 -10.38
CA ASN A 158 14.31 12.28 -9.26
C ASN A 158 13.37 11.11 -8.95
N ARG A 159 13.92 10.07 -8.33
CA ARG A 159 13.17 8.85 -7.98
C ARG A 159 13.46 8.42 -6.56
N ILE A 160 12.39 8.10 -5.83
CA ILE A 160 12.46 7.22 -4.66
C ILE A 160 11.86 5.87 -5.04
N ASP A 161 12.56 4.78 -4.76
CA ASP A 161 12.01 3.45 -5.01
C ASP A 161 12.51 2.36 -4.07
N ASN A 162 11.70 1.33 -3.85
CA ASN A 162 12.05 0.25 -2.91
C ASN A 162 12.43 0.80 -1.52
N CYS A 163 11.81 1.92 -1.11
CA CYS A 163 12.07 2.57 0.17
C CYS A 163 11.00 2.20 1.19
N TYR A 164 11.36 2.26 2.46
CA TYR A 164 10.45 2.00 3.58
C TYR A 164 10.33 3.21 4.49
N PHE A 165 9.10 3.63 4.74
CA PHE A 165 8.77 4.77 5.58
C PHE A 165 7.82 4.30 6.66
N LYS A 166 8.24 4.37 7.94
CA LYS A 166 7.39 3.91 9.05
C LYS A 166 7.33 4.84 10.23
N GLY A 167 6.11 5.17 10.65
CA GLY A 167 5.89 5.73 11.98
C GLY A 167 6.08 7.24 12.08
N LYS A 168 6.05 7.99 10.97
CA LYS A 168 6.02 9.47 11.05
C LYS A 168 4.82 9.90 11.88
N ASN A 169 4.99 10.82 12.84
CA ASN A 169 3.88 11.25 13.72
C ASN A 169 3.87 12.75 14.05
N HIS A 170 4.52 13.57 13.21
CA HIS A 170 4.66 15.01 13.43
C HIS A 170 4.22 15.81 12.19
N HIS A 171 4.13 17.13 12.33
CA HIS A 171 3.67 18.07 11.31
C HIS A 171 4.57 18.07 10.06
N GLN A 172 4.02 18.62 8.97
CA GLN A 172 4.56 18.64 7.61
C GLN A 172 4.32 17.31 6.87
N PRO A 173 4.13 17.31 5.53
CA PRO A 173 3.97 16.06 4.80
C PRO A 173 5.19 15.15 4.94
N ALA A 174 5.00 13.84 4.81
CA ALA A 174 6.14 12.93 4.72
C ALA A 174 6.98 13.23 3.47
N ILE A 175 6.30 13.42 2.33
CA ILE A 175 6.89 13.70 1.03
C ILE A 175 6.27 14.96 0.43
N GLY A 176 7.11 15.89 -0.03
CA GLY A 176 6.66 17.07 -0.77
C GLY A 176 7.71 17.59 -1.73
N ASN A 177 7.39 18.67 -2.43
CA ASN A 177 8.26 19.25 -3.45
C ASN A 177 8.21 20.78 -3.50
N ASP A 178 9.20 21.37 -4.18
CA ASP A 178 9.19 22.78 -4.57
C ASP A 178 8.08 23.03 -5.60
N ALA A 179 7.34 24.13 -5.41
CA ALA A 179 6.16 24.46 -6.20
C ALA A 179 6.48 24.85 -7.66
N SER A 180 7.73 25.17 -8.00
CA SER A 180 8.10 25.75 -9.29
C SER A 180 9.21 24.99 -10.02
N GLY A 181 10.22 24.46 -9.30
CA GLY A 181 11.42 23.82 -9.85
C GLY A 181 11.41 22.29 -9.86
N SER A 182 10.31 21.67 -9.45
CA SER A 182 10.22 20.22 -9.24
C SER A 182 9.23 19.59 -10.22
N ARG A 183 9.73 18.79 -11.18
CA ARG A 183 8.95 18.19 -12.28
C ARG A 183 9.34 16.73 -12.51
N TYR A 184 8.40 15.91 -12.96
CA TYR A 184 8.67 14.52 -13.40
C TYR A 184 9.34 13.64 -12.33
N ASN A 185 9.12 13.95 -11.05
CA ASN A 185 9.62 13.13 -9.96
C ASN A 185 8.72 11.91 -9.76
N LYS A 186 9.30 10.86 -9.19
CA LYS A 186 8.64 9.57 -9.08
C LYS A 186 8.82 8.92 -7.71
N ALA A 187 7.76 8.32 -7.20
CA ALA A 187 7.79 7.41 -6.07
C ALA A 187 7.19 6.06 -6.48
N ASP A 188 7.98 4.99 -6.42
CA ASP A 188 7.48 3.66 -6.77
C ASP A 188 8.06 2.49 -5.99
N HIS A 189 7.26 1.43 -5.79
CA HIS A 189 7.66 0.29 -4.97
C HIS A 189 8.07 0.67 -3.55
N CYS A 190 7.56 1.79 -3.02
CA CYS A 190 7.78 2.17 -1.63
C CYS A 190 6.70 1.57 -0.73
N TYR A 191 7.08 1.32 0.53
CA TYR A 191 6.16 0.86 1.56
C TYR A 191 6.04 1.93 2.66
N PHE A 192 4.85 2.49 2.78
CA PHE A 192 4.43 3.43 3.82
C PHE A 192 3.61 2.69 4.87
N ARG A 193 4.12 2.60 6.09
CA ARG A 193 3.45 1.86 7.16
C ARG A 193 3.30 2.67 8.44
N ASP A 194 2.15 2.57 9.10
CA ASP A 194 1.90 3.19 10.41
C ASP A 194 2.20 4.71 10.39
N MET A 195 1.92 5.37 9.29
CA MET A 195 2.22 6.79 9.09
C MET A 195 1.09 7.65 9.66
N GLY A 196 1.44 8.71 10.37
CA GLY A 196 0.50 9.68 10.93
C GLY A 196 1.04 11.09 10.91
N GLY A 197 0.34 11.99 11.59
CA GLY A 197 0.60 13.42 11.57
C GLY A 197 -0.04 14.15 12.73
N SER A 198 0.14 15.47 12.79
CA SER A 198 -0.35 16.31 13.88
C SER A 198 -1.51 17.22 13.48
N GLY A 199 -2.31 16.80 12.50
CA GLY A 199 -3.41 17.57 11.90
C GLY A 199 -3.13 18.04 10.47
N ASN A 200 -3.95 18.99 9.99
CA ASN A 200 -3.89 19.53 8.64
C ASN A 200 -2.46 19.93 8.23
N GLY A 201 -2.03 19.52 7.04
CA GLY A 201 -0.67 19.74 6.55
C GLY A 201 0.30 18.60 6.88
N SER A 202 -0.22 17.42 7.24
CA SER A 202 0.58 16.23 7.56
C SER A 202 0.30 15.06 6.60
N GLU A 203 0.01 15.38 5.33
CA GLU A 203 -0.25 14.40 4.28
C GLU A 203 0.93 13.41 4.10
N ILE A 204 0.71 12.24 3.50
CA ILE A 204 1.85 11.40 3.08
C ILE A 204 2.54 12.04 1.89
N PHE A 205 1.75 12.47 0.90
CA PHE A 205 2.23 13.22 -0.26
C PHE A 205 1.50 14.56 -0.37
N ARG A 206 2.25 15.65 -0.54
CA ARG A 206 1.70 16.94 -0.98
C ARG A 206 2.46 17.46 -2.19
N ILE A 207 1.81 17.45 -3.35
CA ILE A 207 2.45 17.73 -4.64
C ILE A 207 2.05 19.10 -5.19
N TRP A 208 2.95 20.07 -5.09
CA TRP A 208 2.78 21.42 -5.62
C TRP A 208 3.30 21.56 -7.06
N GLY A 209 2.83 22.57 -7.78
CA GLY A 209 3.20 22.76 -9.18
C GLY A 209 2.28 23.74 -9.90
N TYR A 210 2.57 23.97 -11.19
CA TYR A 210 1.65 24.62 -12.10
C TYR A 210 0.28 23.92 -12.07
N GLY A 211 -0.81 24.69 -12.03
CA GLY A 211 -2.16 24.17 -11.80
C GLY A 211 -2.70 24.42 -10.41
N GLY A 212 -1.83 24.69 -9.42
CA GLY A 212 -2.27 24.96 -8.05
C GLY A 212 -3.11 26.24 -7.87
N ASN A 213 -3.23 27.08 -8.90
CA ASN A 213 -4.17 28.20 -8.96
C ASN A 213 -5.26 27.99 -10.03
N GLU A 214 -5.57 26.73 -10.37
CA GLU A 214 -6.55 26.33 -11.37
C GLU A 214 -6.15 26.68 -12.82
N GLU A 215 -4.85 26.81 -13.09
CA GLU A 215 -4.37 27.09 -14.44
C GLU A 215 -4.62 25.91 -15.40
N LEU A 216 -5.05 26.21 -16.64
CA LEU A 216 -5.43 25.22 -17.66
C LEU A 216 -4.38 24.99 -18.77
N GLY A 217 -3.18 25.59 -18.67
CA GLY A 217 -2.13 25.41 -19.66
C GLY A 217 -1.55 24.00 -19.70
N THR A 218 -0.50 23.79 -20.49
CA THR A 218 0.09 22.46 -20.76
C THR A 218 1.12 21.99 -19.73
N ASP A 219 1.52 22.85 -18.78
CA ASP A 219 2.51 22.53 -17.73
C ASP A 219 1.86 21.80 -16.54
N GLY A 220 2.66 21.31 -15.59
CA GLY A 220 2.21 20.59 -14.40
C GLY A 220 3.39 20.14 -13.54
N ALA A 221 3.14 19.44 -12.44
CA ALA A 221 4.23 18.80 -11.68
C ALA A 221 4.68 17.48 -12.34
N PHE A 222 3.78 16.82 -13.06
CA PHE A 222 4.05 15.53 -13.71
C PHE A 222 4.56 14.45 -12.72
N PHE A 223 4.18 14.55 -11.45
CA PHE A 223 4.65 13.62 -10.43
C PHE A 223 3.95 12.27 -10.62
N THR A 224 4.71 11.18 -10.57
CA THR A 224 4.16 9.82 -10.65
C THR A 224 4.28 9.10 -9.31
N ILE A 225 3.15 8.67 -8.74
CA ILE A 225 3.06 7.83 -7.55
C ILE A 225 2.49 6.48 -7.99
N GLU A 226 3.34 5.46 -8.11
CA GLU A 226 2.90 4.16 -8.64
C GLU A 226 3.48 2.95 -7.93
N TYR A 227 2.74 1.83 -7.92
CA TYR A 227 3.21 0.59 -7.31
C TYR A 227 3.66 0.72 -5.85
N ASN A 228 3.03 1.59 -5.06
CA ASN A 228 3.34 1.73 -3.63
C ASN A 228 2.31 1.02 -2.76
N LEU A 229 2.74 0.55 -1.58
CA LEU A 229 1.86 0.03 -0.53
C LEU A 229 1.72 1.07 0.58
N PHE A 230 0.48 1.40 0.90
CA PHE A 230 0.09 2.21 2.05
C PHE A 230 -0.68 1.32 3.02
N ASP A 231 -0.15 1.12 4.23
CA ASP A 231 -0.74 0.25 5.25
C ASP A 231 -0.79 0.96 6.59
N ALA A 232 -1.99 1.25 7.09
CA ALA A 232 -2.16 2.14 8.25
C ALA A 232 -1.41 3.47 8.09
N ALA A 233 -1.34 4.00 6.87
CA ALA A 233 -0.64 5.22 6.53
C ALA A 233 -1.58 6.44 6.58
N ASP A 234 -2.17 6.68 7.74
CA ASP A 234 -3.25 7.63 7.97
C ASP A 234 -2.91 9.09 7.65
N GLY A 235 -1.63 9.48 7.67
CA GLY A 235 -1.21 10.86 7.43
C GLY A 235 -1.95 11.84 8.36
N GLU A 236 -2.65 12.82 7.80
CA GLU A 236 -3.51 13.74 8.57
C GLU A 236 -4.95 13.23 8.81
N GLY A 237 -5.32 12.07 8.25
CA GLY A 237 -6.63 11.43 8.42
C GLY A 237 -7.72 11.90 7.44
N LEU A 238 -7.45 12.91 6.61
CA LEU A 238 -8.31 13.34 5.51
C LEU A 238 -7.58 13.29 4.17
N GLU A 239 -6.51 14.07 3.98
CA GLU A 239 -5.69 14.01 2.76
C GLU A 239 -4.49 13.08 2.95
N MET A 240 -4.53 11.87 2.39
CA MET A 240 -3.36 10.97 2.41
C MET A 240 -2.40 11.35 1.27
N ILE A 241 -2.92 11.45 0.05
CA ILE A 241 -2.22 11.99 -1.12
C ILE A 241 -2.95 13.25 -1.54
N SER A 242 -2.28 14.40 -1.51
CA SER A 242 -2.85 15.69 -1.87
C SER A 242 -2.14 16.27 -3.10
N LEU A 243 -2.82 16.18 -4.25
CA LEU A 243 -2.35 16.76 -5.50
C LEU A 243 -2.79 18.21 -5.59
N LYS A 244 -1.84 19.12 -5.71
CA LYS A 244 -2.03 20.59 -5.78
C LYS A 244 -1.37 21.16 -7.03
N SER A 245 -1.52 20.46 -8.14
CA SER A 245 -0.89 20.73 -9.43
C SER A 245 -1.50 19.90 -10.56
N ASN A 246 -1.14 20.25 -11.80
CA ASN A 246 -1.61 19.58 -12.99
C ASN A 246 -0.81 18.31 -13.34
N ARG A 247 -1.45 17.41 -14.10
CA ARG A 247 -0.82 16.29 -14.85
C ARG A 247 -0.04 15.28 -14.01
N ASN A 248 -0.40 15.12 -12.75
CA ASN A 248 0.12 14.05 -11.90
C ASN A 248 -0.56 12.72 -12.21
N ILE A 249 0.13 11.64 -11.89
CA ILE A 249 -0.34 10.26 -12.07
C ILE A 249 -0.25 9.54 -10.73
N VAL A 250 -1.37 8.97 -10.27
CA VAL A 250 -1.43 8.06 -9.13
C VAL A 250 -2.02 6.74 -9.60
N ARG A 251 -1.21 5.70 -9.72
CA ARG A 251 -1.67 4.44 -10.31
C ARG A 251 -1.10 3.17 -9.71
N TYR A 252 -1.88 2.10 -9.75
CA TYR A 252 -1.43 0.75 -9.36
C TYR A 252 -0.89 0.66 -7.93
N ASN A 253 -1.30 1.59 -7.06
CA ASN A 253 -0.97 1.55 -5.64
C ASN A 253 -1.96 0.66 -4.91
N THR A 254 -1.54 0.12 -3.76
CA THR A 254 -2.42 -0.58 -2.83
C THR A 254 -2.51 0.22 -1.54
N ILE A 255 -3.73 0.56 -1.13
CA ILE A 255 -4.03 1.28 0.10
C ILE A 255 -4.86 0.36 0.96
N LYS A 256 -4.38 0.05 2.16
CA LYS A 256 -5.10 -0.80 3.12
C LYS A 256 -5.07 -0.23 4.51
N ASN A 257 -6.13 -0.45 5.29
CA ASN A 257 -6.22 -0.03 6.69
C ASN A 257 -5.88 1.46 6.92
N THR A 258 -6.11 2.33 5.94
CA THR A 258 -5.59 3.70 5.94
C THR A 258 -6.73 4.71 5.97
N LYS A 259 -6.59 5.75 6.80
CA LYS A 259 -7.48 6.90 6.81
C LYS A 259 -7.12 7.87 5.70
N GLY A 260 -8.13 8.60 5.22
CA GLY A 260 -7.98 9.64 4.23
C GLY A 260 -8.15 9.15 2.79
N GLU A 261 -7.90 10.06 1.86
CA GLU A 261 -8.24 9.95 0.44
C GLU A 261 -7.02 10.11 -0.46
N ILE A 262 -7.16 9.61 -1.69
CA ILE A 262 -6.47 10.21 -2.82
C ILE A 262 -7.23 11.50 -3.19
N THR A 263 -6.66 12.66 -2.89
CA THR A 263 -7.29 13.96 -3.12
C THR A 263 -6.65 14.69 -4.30
N LEU A 264 -7.45 14.97 -5.33
CA LEU A 264 -7.15 15.99 -6.35
C LEU A 264 -7.63 17.34 -5.80
N ARG A 265 -6.77 17.94 -4.98
CA ARG A 265 -7.13 19.05 -4.09
C ARG A 265 -7.17 20.39 -4.81
N SER A 266 -6.28 20.57 -5.78
CA SER A 266 -6.27 21.68 -6.74
C SER A 266 -5.45 21.26 -7.97
N GLY A 267 -5.69 21.93 -9.10
CA GLY A 267 -5.10 21.55 -10.38
C GLY A 267 -5.92 20.51 -11.13
N ASN A 268 -5.57 20.36 -12.40
CA ASN A 268 -6.36 19.81 -13.50
C ASN A 268 -5.57 18.70 -14.22
N PHE A 269 -6.22 17.92 -15.09
CA PHE A 269 -5.55 16.92 -15.95
C PHE A 269 -4.81 15.79 -15.23
N ASN A 270 -5.11 15.57 -13.94
CA ASN A 270 -4.53 14.46 -13.17
C ASN A 270 -5.21 13.11 -13.51
N THR A 271 -4.43 12.02 -13.44
CA THR A 271 -4.87 10.65 -13.68
C THR A 271 -4.77 9.81 -12.40
N ILE A 272 -5.89 9.23 -11.98
CA ILE A 272 -5.97 8.25 -10.89
C ILE A 272 -6.45 6.91 -11.48
N GLU A 273 -5.54 5.95 -11.60
CA GLU A 273 -5.77 4.75 -12.41
C GLU A 273 -5.44 3.45 -11.69
N GLY A 274 -6.35 2.47 -11.67
CA GLY A 274 -6.00 1.10 -11.30
C GLY A 274 -5.49 0.93 -9.87
N ASN A 275 -5.88 1.81 -8.94
CA ASN A 275 -5.49 1.68 -7.54
C ASN A 275 -6.43 0.68 -6.82
N PHE A 276 -5.88 -0.11 -5.92
CA PHE A 276 -6.63 -1.00 -5.03
C PHE A 276 -6.76 -0.36 -3.64
N ILE A 277 -7.98 -0.05 -3.22
CA ILE A 277 -8.27 0.64 -1.96
C ILE A 277 -9.12 -0.28 -1.08
N PHE A 278 -8.49 -0.87 -0.06
CA PHE A 278 -9.12 -1.73 0.93
C PHE A 278 -9.30 -0.99 2.25
N GLY A 279 -10.48 -0.42 2.46
CA GLY A 279 -10.76 0.34 3.67
C GLY A 279 -10.85 -0.52 4.94
N ASN A 280 -11.18 -1.81 4.80
CA ASN A 280 -11.38 -2.76 5.90
C ASN A 280 -12.27 -2.21 7.03
N ASN A 281 -13.27 -1.40 6.66
CA ASN A 281 -14.20 -0.70 7.54
C ASN A 281 -13.54 0.23 8.58
N LYS A 282 -12.26 0.60 8.40
CA LYS A 282 -11.58 1.52 9.30
C LYS A 282 -12.25 2.89 9.25
N VAL A 283 -12.65 3.44 10.39
CA VAL A 283 -13.24 4.79 10.48
C VAL A 283 -12.29 5.83 9.89
N GLY A 284 -12.83 6.69 9.01
CA GLY A 284 -12.05 7.66 8.24
C GLY A 284 -11.35 7.12 7.00
N SER A 285 -11.48 5.82 6.67
CA SER A 285 -11.06 5.30 5.36
C SER A 285 -12.04 5.75 4.28
N ARG A 286 -11.49 6.27 3.18
CA ARG A 286 -12.22 6.87 2.06
C ARG A 286 -11.56 6.43 0.75
N GLY A 287 -12.22 6.63 -0.39
CA GLY A 287 -11.62 6.39 -1.69
C GLY A 287 -10.96 7.64 -2.28
N ILE A 288 -11.61 8.25 -3.28
CA ILE A 288 -11.03 9.30 -4.12
C ILE A 288 -11.89 10.56 -4.04
N ARG A 289 -11.25 11.73 -3.84
CA ARG A 289 -11.93 13.03 -3.88
C ARG A 289 -11.33 13.90 -4.96
N LEU A 290 -12.18 14.56 -5.75
CA LEU A 290 -11.74 15.42 -6.83
C LEU A 290 -12.44 16.78 -6.86
N THR A 291 -11.63 17.78 -7.22
CA THR A 291 -11.96 19.17 -7.54
C THR A 291 -11.22 19.51 -8.83
N GLY A 292 -11.61 20.55 -9.57
CA GLY A 292 -10.95 20.88 -10.83
C GLY A 292 -11.34 19.95 -11.99
N GLN A 293 -10.62 20.02 -13.11
CA GLN A 293 -11.16 19.65 -14.42
C GLN A 293 -10.27 18.70 -15.21
N TYR A 294 -10.86 18.06 -16.22
CA TYR A 294 -10.17 17.20 -17.19
C TYR A 294 -9.42 16.02 -16.54
N HIS A 295 -9.92 15.51 -15.42
CA HIS A 295 -9.30 14.36 -14.77
C HIS A 295 -9.67 13.05 -15.45
N SER A 296 -8.88 12.02 -15.15
CA SER A 296 -9.15 10.64 -15.54
C SER A 296 -9.13 9.76 -14.29
N ILE A 297 -10.30 9.34 -13.82
CA ILE A 297 -10.49 8.46 -12.66
C ILE A 297 -10.98 7.10 -13.16
N ILE A 298 -10.05 6.17 -13.41
CA ILE A 298 -10.34 4.96 -14.19
C ILE A 298 -9.83 3.68 -13.53
N ASN A 299 -10.56 2.57 -13.66
CA ASN A 299 -10.16 1.22 -13.20
C ASN A 299 -9.83 1.12 -11.71
N ASN A 300 -10.27 2.06 -10.86
CA ASN A 300 -9.97 1.96 -9.44
C ASN A 300 -10.91 0.94 -8.78
N TYR A 301 -10.34 0.07 -7.95
CA TYR A 301 -11.07 -0.87 -7.11
C TYR A 301 -11.11 -0.34 -5.68
N ILE A 302 -12.31 -0.12 -5.16
CA ILE A 302 -12.55 0.47 -3.84
C ILE A 302 -13.47 -0.46 -3.06
N GLU A 303 -12.99 -0.97 -1.93
CA GLU A 303 -13.73 -1.94 -1.13
C GLU A 303 -13.73 -1.56 0.35
N ASN A 304 -14.89 -1.69 1.00
CA ASN A 304 -15.05 -1.60 2.46
C ASN A 304 -14.45 -0.32 3.07
N VAL A 305 -14.43 0.79 2.32
CA VAL A 305 -14.15 2.11 2.90
C VAL A 305 -15.28 2.48 3.85
N LYS A 306 -14.98 3.03 5.01
CA LYS A 306 -16.01 3.33 6.02
C LYS A 306 -16.85 4.54 5.65
N GLU A 307 -16.26 5.48 4.91
CA GLU A 307 -16.92 6.67 4.40
C GLU A 307 -17.25 6.48 2.90
N ASP A 308 -17.19 7.54 2.11
CA ASP A 308 -17.56 7.55 0.70
C ASP A 308 -16.52 6.90 -0.22
N GLY A 309 -16.99 6.32 -1.33
CA GLY A 309 -16.17 5.73 -2.39
C GLY A 309 -15.50 6.79 -3.26
N ILE A 310 -16.27 7.48 -4.09
CA ILE A 310 -15.77 8.59 -4.94
C ILE A 310 -16.56 9.87 -4.65
N VAL A 311 -15.86 10.97 -4.41
CA VAL A 311 -16.46 12.25 -4.05
C VAL A 311 -16.09 13.34 -5.05
N VAL A 312 -17.07 13.77 -5.84
CA VAL A 312 -16.95 14.86 -6.82
C VAL A 312 -17.45 16.15 -6.18
N TYR A 313 -16.56 17.09 -5.87
CA TYR A 313 -16.93 18.30 -5.13
C TYR A 313 -17.67 19.33 -5.99
N ALA A 314 -18.58 20.07 -5.34
CA ALA A 314 -19.04 21.35 -5.85
C ALA A 314 -17.91 22.39 -5.77
N GLY A 315 -17.82 23.22 -6.81
CA GLY A 315 -16.82 24.29 -6.93
C GLY A 315 -17.29 25.63 -6.35
N GLU A 316 -16.33 26.51 -6.12
CA GLU A 316 -16.60 27.90 -5.72
C GLU A 316 -16.69 28.83 -6.93
N TYR A 317 -17.77 29.61 -7.00
CA TYR A 317 -17.93 30.69 -7.95
C TYR A 317 -17.17 31.92 -7.47
N ILE A 318 -16.22 32.41 -8.28
CA ILE A 318 -15.32 33.49 -7.89
C ILE A 318 -15.39 34.73 -8.78
N ASP A 319 -16.19 34.74 -9.84
CA ASP A 319 -16.16 35.84 -10.80
C ASP A 319 -16.77 37.12 -10.20
N THR A 320 -17.85 36.99 -9.43
CA THR A 320 -18.51 38.11 -8.75
C THR A 320 -18.98 37.73 -7.35
N PHE A 321 -19.29 38.75 -6.55
CA PHE A 321 -19.88 38.61 -5.23
C PHE A 321 -21.38 38.39 -5.38
N LEU A 322 -21.85 37.18 -5.07
CA LEU A 322 -23.26 36.84 -4.95
C LEU A 322 -23.82 37.30 -3.60
N THR A 323 -22.95 37.43 -2.58
CA THR A 323 -23.32 37.85 -1.24
C THR A 323 -22.30 38.85 -0.70
N PRO A 324 -22.71 39.79 0.18
CA PRO A 324 -21.79 40.76 0.78
C PRO A 324 -20.79 40.13 1.76
N ASN A 325 -21.02 38.89 2.20
CA ASN A 325 -20.22 38.22 3.24
C ASN A 325 -19.16 37.27 2.67
N TRP A 326 -19.12 37.06 1.35
CA TRP A 326 -18.13 36.19 0.73
C TRP A 326 -16.72 36.77 0.84
N GLN A 327 -15.76 35.94 1.25
CA GLN A 327 -14.35 36.31 1.37
C GLN A 327 -13.51 35.40 0.47
N PRO A 328 -13.03 35.87 -0.70
CA PRO A 328 -12.23 35.06 -1.61
C PRO A 328 -10.81 34.82 -1.07
N ILE A 329 -10.19 33.74 -1.56
CA ILE A 329 -8.74 33.55 -1.40
C ILE A 329 -8.05 34.47 -2.40
N LEU A 330 -7.34 35.48 -1.91
CA LEU A 330 -6.59 36.41 -2.74
C LEU A 330 -5.27 35.78 -3.22
N ARG A 331 -4.99 35.94 -4.52
CA ARG A 331 -3.75 35.44 -5.14
C ARG A 331 -3.26 36.44 -6.19
N ALA A 332 -2.15 37.12 -5.91
CA ALA A 332 -1.55 38.01 -6.89
C ALA A 332 -1.10 37.23 -8.13
N GLY A 333 -1.24 37.82 -9.31
CA GLY A 333 -0.81 37.24 -10.59
C GLY A 333 -1.81 36.29 -11.25
N THR A 334 -2.94 35.96 -10.62
CA THR A 334 -4.04 35.25 -11.31
C THR A 334 -4.96 36.24 -12.03
N PRO A 335 -5.72 35.82 -13.06
CA PRO A 335 -6.55 36.72 -13.87
C PRO A 335 -7.54 37.58 -13.06
N LEU A 336 -8.06 37.05 -11.96
CA LEU A 336 -9.03 37.73 -11.10
C LEU A 336 -8.42 38.28 -9.80
N GLY A 337 -7.11 38.12 -9.58
CA GLY A 337 -6.46 38.42 -8.29
C GLY A 337 -6.93 37.53 -7.13
N ARG A 338 -7.66 36.46 -7.43
CA ARG A 338 -8.22 35.49 -6.50
C ARG A 338 -8.37 34.12 -7.14
N VAL A 339 -8.53 33.10 -6.31
CA VAL A 339 -8.70 31.69 -6.69
C VAL A 339 -9.81 31.05 -5.86
N PRO A 340 -10.48 30.00 -6.37
CA PRO A 340 -11.41 29.24 -5.54
C PRO A 340 -10.64 28.43 -4.50
N ALA A 341 -11.26 28.16 -3.35
CA ALA A 341 -10.73 27.13 -2.46
C ALA A 341 -10.80 25.74 -3.11
N TYR A 342 -11.83 25.52 -3.95
CA TYR A 342 -12.10 24.28 -4.67
C TYR A 342 -12.65 24.59 -6.07
N GLY A 343 -11.95 24.17 -7.12
CA GLY A 343 -12.41 24.34 -8.50
C GLY A 343 -13.62 23.46 -8.84
N GLN A 344 -14.51 23.95 -9.69
CA GLN A 344 -15.65 23.18 -10.20
C GLN A 344 -15.17 21.96 -10.98
N VAL A 345 -15.80 20.81 -10.74
CA VAL A 345 -15.49 19.60 -11.53
C VAL A 345 -16.21 19.59 -12.86
N LYS A 346 -15.44 19.63 -13.95
CA LYS A 346 -15.96 19.51 -15.32
C LYS A 346 -15.04 18.77 -16.27
N HIS A 347 -15.61 18.22 -17.33
CA HIS A 347 -14.88 17.50 -18.40
C HIS A 347 -14.02 16.33 -17.89
N THR A 348 -14.35 15.78 -16.73
CA THR A 348 -13.64 14.65 -16.13
C THR A 348 -14.26 13.34 -16.59
N ILE A 349 -13.42 12.33 -16.79
CA ILE A 349 -13.83 10.94 -17.04
C ILE A 349 -13.73 10.17 -15.72
N ILE A 350 -14.85 9.58 -15.29
CA ILE A 350 -14.95 8.67 -14.14
C ILE A 350 -15.49 7.35 -14.69
N ALA A 351 -14.60 6.43 -15.06
CA ALA A 351 -14.99 5.25 -15.81
C ALA A 351 -14.41 3.93 -15.30
N HIS A 352 -15.15 2.84 -15.48
CA HIS A 352 -14.67 1.49 -15.13
C HIS A 352 -14.19 1.35 -13.68
N ASN A 353 -14.74 2.11 -12.72
CA ASN A 353 -14.39 1.89 -11.31
C ASN A 353 -15.32 0.83 -10.71
N THR A 354 -14.79 0.00 -9.81
CA THR A 354 -15.58 -0.97 -9.02
C THR A 354 -15.56 -0.55 -7.57
N ILE A 355 -16.72 -0.27 -7.00
CA ILE A 355 -16.91 0.20 -5.63
C ILE A 355 -17.79 -0.81 -4.88
N VAL A 356 -17.24 -1.48 -3.87
CA VAL A 356 -17.92 -2.54 -3.11
C VAL A 356 -18.02 -2.17 -1.64
N ASN A 357 -19.25 -2.20 -1.13
CA ASN A 357 -19.59 -1.96 0.28
C ASN A 357 -18.94 -0.73 0.93
N PRO A 358 -18.92 0.47 0.30
CA PRO A 358 -18.59 1.68 1.02
C PRO A 358 -19.62 1.90 2.15
N GLY A 359 -19.18 2.40 3.29
CA GLY A 359 -20.05 2.72 4.42
C GLY A 359 -20.83 4.03 4.23
N GLY A 360 -20.24 5.01 3.54
CA GLY A 360 -20.87 6.24 3.07
C GLY A 360 -21.56 6.06 1.71
N ASP A 361 -21.65 7.10 0.89
CA ASP A 361 -22.20 7.01 -0.47
C ASP A 361 -21.22 6.27 -1.40
N GLY A 362 -21.74 5.53 -2.38
CA GLY A 362 -20.89 4.92 -3.41
C GLY A 362 -20.16 5.98 -4.23
N MET A 363 -20.92 6.95 -4.71
CA MET A 363 -20.43 8.17 -5.32
C MET A 363 -21.27 9.37 -4.88
N GLU A 364 -20.63 10.43 -4.37
CA GLU A 364 -21.30 11.70 -4.11
C GLU A 364 -20.89 12.72 -5.17
N ILE A 365 -21.84 13.13 -6.01
CA ILE A 365 -21.64 14.09 -7.10
C ILE A 365 -22.17 15.45 -6.65
N GLY A 366 -21.33 16.48 -6.61
CA GLY A 366 -21.70 17.79 -6.08
C GLY A 366 -21.61 17.86 -4.55
N ALA A 367 -20.72 17.07 -3.96
CA ALA A 367 -20.44 17.09 -2.53
C ALA A 367 -20.12 18.51 -2.05
N ALA A 368 -20.54 18.82 -0.82
CA ALA A 368 -20.37 20.14 -0.20
C ALA A 368 -21.05 21.31 -0.94
N TYR A 369 -22.03 21.06 -1.83
CA TYR A 369 -22.86 22.11 -2.40
C TYR A 369 -23.52 22.97 -1.30
N LYS A 370 -23.34 24.29 -1.40
CA LYS A 370 -23.73 25.30 -0.40
C LYS A 370 -23.13 25.10 0.99
N ALA A 371 -22.11 24.26 1.16
CA ALA A 371 -21.41 24.17 2.43
C ALA A 371 -20.69 25.49 2.71
N SER A 372 -20.98 26.06 3.89
CA SER A 372 -20.56 27.39 4.32
C SER A 372 -21.19 28.55 3.53
N TRP A 373 -22.32 28.36 2.85
CA TRP A 373 -23.11 29.47 2.32
C TRP A 373 -23.67 30.34 3.47
N PRO A 374 -23.64 31.68 3.41
CA PRO A 374 -23.21 32.54 2.29
C PRO A 374 -21.74 33.00 2.33
N THR A 375 -20.93 32.58 3.30
CA THR A 375 -19.54 33.03 3.45
C THR A 375 -18.56 32.38 2.47
N ALA A 376 -18.93 31.20 1.94
CA ALA A 376 -18.33 30.57 0.77
C ALA A 376 -19.36 30.47 -0.36
N GLN A 377 -18.95 30.81 -1.59
CA GLN A 377 -19.79 30.70 -2.78
C GLN A 377 -19.61 29.34 -3.46
N ARG A 378 -19.66 28.25 -2.68
CA ARG A 378 -19.54 26.87 -3.17
C ARG A 378 -20.86 26.40 -3.78
N VAL A 379 -21.14 26.88 -4.98
CA VAL A 379 -22.44 26.76 -5.65
C VAL A 379 -22.32 26.26 -7.09
N LEU A 380 -21.12 25.92 -7.56
CA LEU A 380 -20.92 25.37 -8.89
C LEU A 380 -21.05 23.85 -8.85
N LEU A 381 -22.16 23.29 -9.33
CA LEU A 381 -22.33 21.84 -9.41
C LEU A 381 -21.42 21.25 -10.49
N PRO A 382 -20.96 19.98 -10.34
CA PRO A 382 -20.21 19.31 -11.39
C PRO A 382 -21.01 19.20 -12.69
N GLU A 383 -20.40 19.54 -13.82
CA GLU A 383 -21.06 19.55 -15.12
C GLU A 383 -20.21 18.95 -16.24
N ASN A 384 -20.86 18.41 -17.27
CA ASN A 384 -20.20 17.85 -18.45
C ASN A 384 -19.06 16.87 -18.12
N ASN A 385 -19.26 16.05 -17.08
CA ASN A 385 -18.39 14.94 -16.76
C ASN A 385 -18.96 13.66 -17.38
N THR A 386 -18.08 12.73 -17.76
CA THR A 386 -18.48 11.40 -18.24
C THR A 386 -18.35 10.40 -17.09
N ILE A 387 -19.47 9.87 -16.62
CA ILE A 387 -19.54 8.82 -15.60
C ILE A 387 -19.99 7.55 -16.30
N ALA A 388 -19.04 6.66 -16.58
CA ALA A 388 -19.28 5.54 -17.50
C ALA A 388 -18.83 4.19 -16.94
N ASN A 389 -19.62 3.14 -17.16
CA ASN A 389 -19.19 1.76 -16.90
C ASN A 389 -18.71 1.49 -15.47
N ASN A 390 -19.21 2.21 -14.46
CA ASN A 390 -18.84 1.97 -13.07
C ASN A 390 -19.76 0.92 -12.45
N VAL A 391 -19.23 0.12 -11.52
CA VAL A 391 -19.99 -0.84 -10.71
C VAL A 391 -20.02 -0.36 -9.27
N ILE A 392 -21.21 -0.22 -8.69
CA ILE A 392 -21.39 0.12 -7.27
C ILE A 392 -22.27 -0.94 -6.62
N VAL A 393 -21.69 -1.73 -5.72
CA VAL A 393 -22.41 -2.76 -4.94
C VAL A 393 -22.43 -2.37 -3.48
N LYS A 394 -23.63 -2.32 -2.89
CA LYS A 394 -23.85 -1.96 -1.49
C LYS A 394 -24.97 -2.83 -0.90
N ASN A 395 -25.12 -2.79 0.42
CA ASN A 395 -26.25 -3.38 1.14
C ASN A 395 -27.00 -2.29 1.92
N GLY A 396 -27.81 -1.51 1.20
CA GLY A 396 -28.57 -0.37 1.69
C GLY A 396 -27.88 0.98 1.47
N GLY A 397 -28.59 2.05 1.82
CA GLY A 397 -28.13 3.43 1.64
C GLY A 397 -28.14 3.88 0.18
N THR A 398 -27.25 4.83 -0.15
CA THR A 398 -27.21 5.49 -1.46
C THR A 398 -26.04 4.98 -2.29
N ALA A 399 -26.31 4.54 -3.52
CA ALA A 399 -25.29 4.23 -4.50
C ALA A 399 -24.68 5.50 -5.07
N ILE A 400 -25.51 6.40 -5.60
CA ILE A 400 -25.08 7.69 -6.15
C ILE A 400 -25.97 8.79 -5.60
N LYS A 401 -25.34 9.82 -5.04
CA LYS A 401 -25.99 11.02 -4.51
C LYS A 401 -25.66 12.23 -5.36
N SER A 402 -26.63 13.10 -5.59
CA SER A 402 -26.43 14.43 -6.18
C SER A 402 -27.42 15.43 -5.56
N PRO A 403 -26.97 16.62 -5.15
CA PRO A 403 -27.87 17.65 -4.65
C PRO A 403 -28.73 18.21 -5.78
N VAL A 404 -29.82 18.88 -5.39
CA VAL A 404 -30.67 19.67 -6.29
C VAL A 404 -30.07 21.06 -6.44
N GLN A 405 -29.99 21.56 -7.68
CA GLN A 405 -29.62 22.95 -7.91
C GLN A 405 -30.62 23.90 -7.23
N ASP A 406 -30.11 24.92 -6.56
CA ASP A 406 -30.95 25.99 -6.02
C ASP A 406 -31.24 26.99 -7.14
N VAL A 407 -32.51 27.14 -7.48
CA VAL A 407 -32.98 27.99 -8.57
C VAL A 407 -33.56 29.32 -8.08
N ASN A 408 -33.39 29.64 -6.79
CA ASN A 408 -33.78 30.93 -6.24
C ASN A 408 -32.65 31.96 -6.40
N ALA A 409 -33.01 33.25 -6.44
CA ALA A 409 -32.01 34.32 -6.44
C ALA A 409 -31.12 34.26 -5.17
N PRO A 410 -29.80 34.50 -5.27
CA PRO A 410 -29.04 34.92 -6.47
C PRO A 410 -28.51 33.75 -7.33
N LEU A 411 -28.88 32.50 -7.04
CA LEU A 411 -28.33 31.29 -7.68
C LEU A 411 -29.05 30.89 -8.98
N ASN A 412 -30.19 31.52 -9.26
CA ASN A 412 -30.96 31.36 -10.50
C ASN A 412 -30.21 31.78 -11.78
N ILE A 413 -29.00 32.35 -11.66
CA ILE A 413 -28.14 32.73 -12.78
C ILE A 413 -27.38 31.55 -13.39
N PHE A 414 -27.28 30.42 -12.68
CA PHE A 414 -26.52 29.27 -13.14
C PHE A 414 -27.38 28.34 -14.00
N ASN A 415 -26.83 27.88 -15.11
CA ASN A 415 -27.44 26.88 -15.99
C ASN A 415 -26.39 25.83 -16.33
N PHE A 416 -26.28 24.79 -15.49
CA PHE A 416 -25.23 23.78 -15.59
C PHE A 416 -25.53 22.79 -16.72
N GLN A 417 -24.48 22.37 -17.42
CA GLN A 417 -24.61 21.26 -18.37
C GLN A 417 -24.80 19.92 -17.63
N PRO A 418 -25.66 19.01 -18.12
CA PRO A 418 -25.82 17.72 -17.48
C PRO A 418 -24.51 16.92 -17.53
N ASN A 419 -24.27 16.10 -16.51
CA ASN A 419 -23.28 15.04 -16.62
C ASN A 419 -23.80 13.91 -17.51
N ILE A 420 -22.88 13.20 -18.17
CA ILE A 420 -23.15 12.08 -19.06
C ILE A 420 -23.04 10.80 -18.25
N TYR A 421 -24.08 9.98 -18.28
CA TYR A 421 -24.12 8.66 -17.64
C TYR A 421 -24.31 7.59 -18.70
N GLU A 422 -23.46 6.56 -18.70
CA GLU A 422 -23.59 5.41 -19.59
C GLU A 422 -23.05 4.12 -18.97
N GLY A 423 -23.71 2.99 -19.20
CA GLY A 423 -23.23 1.67 -18.77
C GLY A 423 -23.00 1.46 -17.26
N ASN A 424 -23.42 2.38 -16.37
CA ASN A 424 -23.19 2.21 -14.94
C ASN A 424 -24.15 1.17 -14.35
N VAL A 425 -23.64 0.33 -13.45
CA VAL A 425 -24.44 -0.69 -12.75
C VAL A 425 -24.40 -0.42 -11.25
N ILE A 426 -25.57 -0.36 -10.64
CA ILE A 426 -25.73 -0.29 -9.18
C ILE A 426 -26.47 -1.52 -8.67
N TYR A 427 -26.14 -1.97 -7.46
CA TYR A 427 -26.86 -3.07 -6.82
C TYR A 427 -26.95 -2.90 -5.30
N GLY A 428 -28.13 -3.23 -4.76
CA GLY A 428 -28.41 -3.25 -3.33
C GLY A 428 -28.45 -1.87 -2.65
N ALA A 429 -28.46 -0.77 -3.40
CA ALA A 429 -28.65 0.59 -2.88
C ALA A 429 -29.46 1.47 -3.86
N THR A 430 -29.88 2.65 -3.43
CA THR A 430 -30.75 3.55 -4.20
C THR A 430 -29.99 4.72 -4.82
N LEU A 431 -30.60 5.38 -5.81
CA LEU A 431 -30.17 6.68 -6.28
C LEU A 431 -30.82 7.79 -5.43
N SER A 432 -30.02 8.78 -5.05
CA SER A 432 -30.48 10.02 -4.43
C SER A 432 -30.04 11.19 -5.30
N MET A 433 -30.67 11.31 -6.46
CA MET A 433 -30.35 12.31 -7.48
C MET A 433 -31.65 12.99 -7.91
N ASN A 434 -31.63 14.32 -8.04
CA ASN A 434 -32.82 15.05 -8.50
C ASN A 434 -32.44 16.25 -9.40
N PRO A 435 -32.78 16.20 -10.71
CA PRO A 435 -33.36 15.04 -11.40
C PRO A 435 -32.34 13.89 -11.49
N ALA A 436 -32.81 12.65 -11.40
CA ALA A 436 -32.02 11.49 -11.78
C ALA A 436 -31.86 11.45 -13.32
N PRO A 437 -30.75 10.92 -13.86
CA PRO A 437 -30.60 10.78 -15.30
C PRO A 437 -31.65 9.82 -15.87
N ALA A 438 -32.15 10.11 -17.07
CA ALA A 438 -33.18 9.30 -17.73
C ALA A 438 -32.68 7.90 -18.16
N SER A 439 -31.36 7.75 -18.35
CA SER A 439 -30.70 6.52 -18.79
C SER A 439 -29.24 6.48 -18.31
N GLY A 440 -28.56 5.35 -18.52
CA GLY A 440 -27.12 5.22 -18.27
C GLY A 440 -26.73 4.72 -16.87
N ILE A 441 -27.71 4.50 -16.01
CA ILE A 441 -27.56 3.79 -14.73
C ILE A 441 -28.59 2.66 -14.68
N ILE A 442 -28.14 1.44 -14.47
CA ILE A 442 -28.97 0.23 -14.41
C ILE A 442 -28.88 -0.36 -13.00
N THR A 443 -30.04 -0.65 -12.40
CA THR A 443 -30.10 -1.40 -11.13
C THR A 443 -30.20 -2.89 -11.44
N GLN A 444 -29.10 -3.63 -11.28
CA GLN A 444 -29.04 -5.06 -11.60
C GLN A 444 -27.99 -5.76 -10.74
N ASN A 445 -28.23 -7.02 -10.35
CA ASN A 445 -27.22 -7.84 -9.68
C ASN A 445 -26.04 -8.09 -10.64
N PRO A 446 -24.81 -7.64 -10.31
CA PRO A 446 -23.68 -7.75 -11.22
C PRO A 446 -23.04 -9.14 -11.22
N LEU A 447 -23.48 -10.08 -10.38
CA LEU A 447 -22.92 -11.43 -10.28
C LEU A 447 -21.38 -11.43 -10.12
N ILE A 448 -20.87 -10.61 -9.20
CA ILE A 448 -19.45 -10.59 -8.84
C ILE A 448 -19.13 -11.58 -7.71
N SER A 449 -17.94 -12.16 -7.72
CA SER A 449 -17.44 -13.06 -6.67
C SER A 449 -15.99 -12.76 -6.31
N LEU A 450 -15.61 -13.09 -5.09
CA LEU A 450 -14.25 -12.86 -4.60
C LEU A 450 -13.28 -13.87 -5.22
N THR A 451 -12.30 -13.37 -5.95
CA THR A 451 -11.19 -14.17 -6.50
C THR A 451 -9.88 -13.53 -6.08
N ASN A 452 -8.96 -14.26 -5.46
CA ASN A 452 -7.68 -13.72 -4.98
C ASN A 452 -7.81 -12.40 -4.18
N GLY A 453 -8.85 -12.30 -3.33
CA GLY A 453 -9.08 -11.14 -2.48
C GLY A 453 -9.66 -9.89 -3.17
N VAL A 454 -10.14 -10.00 -4.41
CA VAL A 454 -10.77 -8.89 -5.15
C VAL A 454 -12.06 -9.38 -5.82
N TYR A 455 -13.16 -8.61 -5.74
CA TYR A 455 -14.41 -8.94 -6.41
C TYR A 455 -14.29 -8.75 -7.92
N ARG A 456 -14.61 -9.81 -8.67
CA ARG A 456 -14.59 -9.84 -10.14
C ARG A 456 -15.90 -10.37 -10.72
N PRO A 457 -16.27 -10.00 -11.96
CA PRO A 457 -17.39 -10.62 -12.67
C PRO A 457 -17.25 -12.15 -12.67
N SER A 458 -18.32 -12.84 -12.31
CA SER A 458 -18.38 -14.31 -12.41
C SER A 458 -18.82 -14.71 -13.81
N ASN A 459 -18.64 -15.98 -14.18
CA ASN A 459 -19.18 -16.52 -15.43
C ASN A 459 -20.69 -16.23 -15.55
N GLY A 460 -21.11 -15.64 -16.67
CA GLY A 460 -22.50 -15.22 -16.91
C GLY A 460 -22.90 -13.89 -16.27
N SER A 461 -21.95 -13.13 -15.72
CA SER A 461 -22.20 -11.78 -15.22
C SER A 461 -22.75 -10.86 -16.32
N PRO A 462 -23.76 -10.02 -16.00
CA PRO A 462 -24.28 -9.02 -16.94
C PRO A 462 -23.29 -7.86 -17.20
N LEU A 463 -22.15 -7.83 -16.50
CA LEU A 463 -21.10 -6.84 -16.73
C LEU A 463 -20.24 -7.18 -17.95
N ILE A 464 -20.20 -8.45 -18.34
CA ILE A 464 -19.29 -8.97 -19.36
C ILE A 464 -19.71 -8.46 -20.74
N ASN A 465 -18.77 -7.89 -21.49
CA ASN A 465 -18.94 -7.32 -22.83
C ASN A 465 -20.05 -6.24 -22.92
N ALA A 466 -20.35 -5.57 -21.80
CA ALA A 466 -21.51 -4.70 -21.66
C ALA A 466 -21.16 -3.22 -21.54
N ALA A 467 -19.88 -2.85 -21.53
CA ALA A 467 -19.48 -1.45 -21.40
C ALA A 467 -19.85 -0.63 -22.63
N SER A 468 -20.21 0.62 -22.38
CA SER A 468 -20.43 1.64 -23.41
C SER A 468 -19.14 2.39 -23.70
N GLY A 469 -18.82 2.61 -24.97
CA GLY A 469 -17.62 3.36 -25.37
C GLY A 469 -16.30 2.66 -25.00
N ALA A 470 -15.19 3.36 -25.26
CA ALA A 470 -13.85 2.90 -24.94
C ALA A 470 -13.09 4.01 -24.21
N TYR A 471 -12.72 3.76 -22.96
CA TYR A 471 -12.08 4.76 -22.08
C TYR A 471 -10.66 4.41 -21.69
N VAL A 472 -10.30 3.12 -21.72
CA VAL A 472 -8.99 2.61 -21.31
C VAL A 472 -8.70 1.29 -22.03
N ALA A 473 -7.43 1.04 -22.34
CA ALA A 473 -7.02 -0.11 -23.14
C ALA A 473 -6.82 -1.40 -22.32
N ALA A 474 -6.54 -1.28 -21.03
CA ALA A 474 -6.33 -2.40 -20.12
C ALA A 474 -7.11 -2.18 -18.84
N ASP A 475 -7.44 -3.25 -18.13
CA ASP A 475 -8.18 -3.25 -16.86
C ASP A 475 -7.24 -3.07 -15.65
N MET A 476 -7.78 -3.21 -14.43
CA MET A 476 -7.02 -3.12 -13.18
C MET A 476 -5.95 -4.21 -13.03
N ASP A 477 -6.16 -5.39 -13.64
CA ASP A 477 -5.26 -6.54 -13.61
C ASP A 477 -4.17 -6.48 -14.71
N GLY A 478 -4.26 -5.48 -15.60
CA GLY A 478 -3.36 -5.26 -16.72
C GLY A 478 -3.66 -6.15 -17.93
N GLN A 479 -4.86 -6.74 -17.96
CA GLN A 479 -5.39 -7.48 -19.09
C GLN A 479 -5.98 -6.49 -20.11
N ILE A 480 -5.77 -6.75 -21.40
CA ILE A 480 -6.28 -5.88 -22.46
C ILE A 480 -7.79 -6.03 -22.55
N ARG A 481 -8.51 -4.90 -22.56
CA ARG A 481 -9.94 -4.88 -22.85
C ARG A 481 -10.14 -5.14 -24.34
N ASP A 482 -10.99 -6.09 -24.68
CA ASP A 482 -11.20 -6.46 -26.08
C ASP A 482 -12.15 -5.47 -26.80
N GLY A 483 -12.65 -5.83 -27.99
CA GLY A 483 -13.57 -4.97 -28.75
C GLY A 483 -14.92 -4.72 -28.06
N ASN A 484 -15.24 -5.45 -27.00
CA ASN A 484 -16.42 -5.29 -26.16
C ASN A 484 -15.99 -5.29 -24.67
N PRO A 485 -15.55 -4.15 -24.13
CA PRO A 485 -15.07 -4.10 -22.75
C PRO A 485 -16.14 -4.48 -21.71
N ASP A 486 -15.70 -4.91 -20.54
CA ASP A 486 -16.55 -5.14 -19.38
C ASP A 486 -16.87 -3.86 -18.59
N ILE A 487 -18.03 -3.84 -17.93
CA ILE A 487 -18.39 -2.81 -16.95
C ILE A 487 -17.62 -3.07 -15.64
N GLY A 488 -17.02 -2.02 -15.08
CA GLY A 488 -16.22 -2.09 -13.86
C GLY A 488 -14.72 -2.21 -14.12
N ALA A 489 -13.94 -2.34 -13.06
CA ALA A 489 -12.48 -2.25 -13.08
C ALA A 489 -11.77 -3.48 -13.65
N ASP A 490 -12.44 -4.63 -13.66
CA ASP A 490 -11.94 -5.91 -14.17
C ASP A 490 -12.38 -6.11 -15.63
N GLU A 491 -11.62 -6.90 -16.37
CA GLU A 491 -12.04 -7.54 -17.61
C GLU A 491 -12.11 -9.05 -17.37
N TYR A 492 -13.27 -9.68 -17.60
CA TYR A 492 -13.43 -11.12 -17.45
C TYR A 492 -12.58 -11.86 -18.49
N SER A 493 -11.39 -12.27 -18.06
CA SER A 493 -10.38 -12.82 -18.96
C SER A 493 -9.57 -13.92 -18.29
N ASN A 494 -9.19 -14.93 -19.08
CA ASN A 494 -8.24 -15.97 -18.68
C ASN A 494 -6.77 -15.57 -18.97
N THR A 495 -6.53 -14.35 -19.44
CA THR A 495 -5.16 -13.86 -19.68
C THR A 495 -4.40 -13.68 -18.37
N THR A 496 -3.07 -13.64 -18.42
CA THR A 496 -2.28 -13.52 -17.19
C THR A 496 -2.47 -12.17 -16.53
N ILE A 497 -2.90 -12.18 -15.26
CA ILE A 497 -2.91 -11.01 -14.38
C ILE A 497 -1.47 -10.53 -14.18
N THR A 498 -1.19 -9.27 -14.51
CA THR A 498 0.14 -8.64 -14.38
C THR A 498 0.18 -7.56 -13.30
N ARG A 499 -0.98 -7.11 -12.83
CA ARG A 499 -1.15 -6.16 -11.73
C ARG A 499 -2.07 -6.80 -10.69
N LYS A 500 -1.72 -6.65 -9.42
CA LYS A 500 -2.45 -7.24 -8.29
C LYS A 500 -2.33 -6.29 -7.10
N PRO A 501 -3.18 -6.45 -6.07
CA PRO A 501 -2.90 -5.87 -4.76
C PRO A 501 -1.48 -6.21 -4.31
N LEU A 502 -0.73 -5.18 -3.92
CA LEU A 502 0.66 -5.29 -3.49
C LEU A 502 0.74 -5.77 -2.06
N THR A 503 1.68 -6.66 -1.80
CA THR A 503 2.05 -7.10 -0.46
C THR A 503 3.39 -6.50 -0.05
N PRO A 504 3.79 -6.57 1.23
CA PRO A 504 5.12 -6.15 1.66
C PRO A 504 6.29 -6.83 0.93
N GLN A 505 6.06 -7.97 0.26
CA GLN A 505 7.09 -8.64 -0.54
C GLN A 505 7.28 -7.97 -1.92
N ASP A 506 6.27 -7.26 -2.42
CA ASP A 506 6.31 -6.58 -3.72
C ASP A 506 6.96 -5.18 -3.63
N VAL A 507 7.19 -4.65 -2.42
CA VAL A 507 7.61 -3.27 -2.16
C VAL A 507 8.66 -3.16 -1.05
N GLY A 508 9.30 -1.99 -0.95
CA GLY A 508 10.25 -1.67 0.10
C GLY A 508 11.60 -2.41 -0.03
N PRO A 509 12.54 -2.12 0.89
CA PRO A 509 13.85 -2.76 0.90
C PRO A 509 13.75 -4.21 1.38
N GLN A 510 14.35 -5.15 0.66
CA GLN A 510 14.32 -6.59 0.99
C GLN A 510 15.06 -6.94 2.28
N TRP A 511 15.89 -6.02 2.79
CA TRP A 511 16.63 -6.19 4.06
C TRP A 511 15.87 -5.66 5.27
N ILE A 512 14.73 -4.99 5.07
CA ILE A 512 13.81 -4.77 6.17
C ILE A 512 13.03 -6.04 6.38
N ASP A 513 13.45 -6.78 7.40
CA ASP A 513 12.61 -7.77 8.05
C ASP A 513 11.53 -7.02 8.82
N GLU A 514 10.52 -6.53 8.10
CA GLU A 514 9.23 -6.49 8.75
C GLU A 514 8.87 -7.92 9.08
N VAL A 515 9.16 -8.33 10.31
CA VAL A 515 8.27 -9.28 10.97
C VAL A 515 6.92 -8.59 10.95
N ILE A 516 6.12 -8.86 9.91
CA ILE A 516 4.70 -8.59 9.96
C ILE A 516 4.24 -9.46 11.12
N GLU A 517 4.08 -8.87 12.30
CA GLU A 517 3.16 -9.36 13.31
C GLU A 517 1.80 -9.38 12.63
N GLY A 518 1.52 -10.51 11.98
CA GLY A 518 0.40 -10.72 11.06
C GLY A 518 0.69 -11.73 9.94
N GLU A 519 1.89 -11.78 9.34
CA GLU A 519 2.13 -12.61 8.13
C GLU A 519 3.59 -13.06 7.85
N THR A 520 4.49 -13.12 8.84
CA THR A 520 5.85 -13.70 8.61
C THR A 520 6.13 -15.02 9.31
N SER A 521 5.12 -15.55 9.97
CA SER A 521 5.10 -16.95 10.33
C SER A 521 3.87 -17.59 9.73
N LEU A 522 4.07 -18.58 8.85
CA LEU A 522 2.97 -19.42 8.40
C LEU A 522 2.48 -20.19 9.62
N ASP A 523 1.19 -20.07 9.93
CA ASP A 523 0.56 -21.02 10.84
C ASP A 523 0.59 -22.39 10.17
N ILE A 524 1.40 -23.30 10.70
CA ILE A 524 1.50 -24.64 10.14
C ILE A 524 0.25 -25.44 10.43
N THR A 525 -0.62 -25.02 11.37
CA THR A 525 -1.88 -25.72 11.63
C THR A 525 -2.87 -25.62 10.46
N ASP A 526 -2.73 -24.58 9.64
CA ASP A 526 -3.49 -24.37 8.39
C ASP A 526 -2.99 -25.17 7.19
N ASN A 527 -1.87 -25.90 7.30
CA ASN A 527 -1.24 -26.52 6.13
C ASN A 527 -1.86 -27.87 5.70
N GLY A 528 -3.02 -28.23 6.25
CA GLY A 528 -3.73 -29.49 5.98
C GLY A 528 -3.12 -30.71 6.68
N GLY A 529 -2.32 -30.52 7.72
CA GLY A 529 -1.76 -31.57 8.56
C GLY A 529 -2.79 -32.31 9.42
N ILE A 530 -2.31 -33.25 10.22
CA ILE A 530 -3.16 -34.15 11.03
C ILE A 530 -3.08 -33.75 12.50
N ILE A 531 -4.20 -33.35 13.08
CA ILE A 531 -4.36 -33.14 14.53
C ILE A 531 -4.81 -34.43 15.22
N THR A 532 -4.20 -34.73 16.36
CA THR A 532 -4.60 -35.81 17.26
C THR A 532 -4.50 -35.32 18.70
N ALA A 533 -5.22 -35.96 19.63
CA ALA A 533 -5.10 -35.68 21.05
C ALA A 533 -5.14 -36.96 21.87
N GLN A 534 -4.65 -36.90 23.11
CA GLN A 534 -4.62 -38.06 24.00
C GLN A 534 -6.01 -38.63 24.29
N TYR A 535 -7.02 -37.76 24.32
CA TYR A 535 -8.40 -38.11 24.63
C TYR A 535 -9.35 -37.44 23.64
N ALA A 536 -10.24 -38.21 23.02
CA ALA A 536 -11.34 -37.64 22.24
C ALA A 536 -12.53 -37.32 23.18
N ASN A 537 -13.22 -36.20 22.94
CA ASN A 537 -14.50 -35.93 23.59
C ASN A 537 -15.63 -36.62 22.81
N THR A 538 -15.84 -37.91 23.07
CA THR A 538 -16.90 -38.68 22.41
C THR A 538 -18.30 -38.35 22.92
N GLY A 539 -18.41 -37.67 24.08
CA GLY A 539 -19.69 -37.26 24.68
C GLY A 539 -20.23 -35.95 24.11
N ASN A 540 -19.37 -35.09 23.55
CA ASN A 540 -19.75 -33.86 22.88
C ASN A 540 -18.81 -33.60 21.70
N SER A 541 -19.24 -33.98 20.49
CA SER A 541 -18.43 -33.85 19.28
C SER A 541 -18.09 -32.39 18.92
N ALA A 542 -18.93 -31.43 19.32
CA ALA A 542 -18.69 -30.01 19.12
C ALA A 542 -17.59 -29.43 20.03
N GLU A 543 -17.19 -30.18 21.06
CA GLU A 543 -16.11 -29.79 22.00
C GLU A 543 -14.88 -30.72 21.90
N ASN A 544 -14.63 -31.27 20.72
CA ASN A 544 -13.56 -32.25 20.50
C ASN A 544 -12.27 -31.58 19.96
N TYR A 545 -11.14 -32.30 20.00
CA TYR A 545 -9.81 -31.73 19.76
C TYR A 545 -9.57 -31.06 18.39
N PRO A 546 -10.30 -31.35 17.28
CA PRO A 546 -10.12 -30.57 16.05
C PRO A 546 -10.49 -29.09 16.20
N ALA A 547 -11.29 -28.73 17.21
CA ALA A 547 -11.67 -27.36 17.49
C ALA A 547 -10.49 -26.46 17.91
N VAL A 548 -9.31 -27.01 18.22
CA VAL A 548 -8.15 -26.19 18.62
C VAL A 548 -7.30 -25.70 17.45
N ILE A 549 -7.67 -26.02 16.21
CA ILE A 549 -6.98 -25.59 14.99
C ILE A 549 -7.97 -25.16 13.90
N ASP A 550 -9.19 -24.76 14.28
CA ASP A 550 -10.26 -24.42 13.35
C ASP A 550 -10.34 -22.91 13.05
N ASN A 551 -9.39 -22.13 13.57
CA ASN A 551 -9.33 -20.68 13.47
C ASN A 551 -10.57 -19.98 14.04
N SER A 552 -11.17 -20.56 15.07
CA SER A 552 -12.37 -20.04 15.73
C SER A 552 -12.19 -20.04 17.25
N THR A 553 -12.08 -18.84 17.81
CA THR A 553 -12.11 -18.66 19.27
C THR A 553 -13.48 -18.99 19.89
N ALA A 554 -14.52 -19.21 19.07
CA ALA A 554 -15.88 -19.50 19.53
C ALA A 554 -16.13 -20.98 19.83
N THR A 555 -15.29 -21.86 19.29
CA THR A 555 -15.27 -23.31 19.49
C THR A 555 -14.22 -23.65 20.55
N LYS A 556 -14.26 -24.87 21.09
CA LYS A 556 -13.29 -25.30 22.11
C LYS A 556 -13.09 -26.80 22.11
N TYR A 557 -11.95 -27.23 22.60
CA TYR A 557 -11.75 -28.58 23.08
C TYR A 557 -11.92 -28.61 24.60
N PHE A 558 -12.69 -29.56 25.12
CA PHE A 558 -12.84 -29.80 26.55
C PHE A 558 -12.82 -31.29 26.86
N ILE A 559 -12.08 -31.68 27.91
CA ILE A 559 -12.11 -33.03 28.46
C ILE A 559 -12.31 -33.00 29.96
N SER A 560 -13.40 -33.63 30.41
CA SER A 560 -13.70 -33.81 31.82
C SER A 560 -12.80 -34.86 32.47
N GLY A 561 -12.46 -34.66 33.75
CA GLY A 561 -11.68 -35.60 34.56
C GLY A 561 -10.19 -35.65 34.23
N LYS A 562 -9.69 -34.78 33.33
CA LYS A 562 -8.27 -34.74 32.91
C LYS A 562 -7.69 -33.35 33.16
N THR A 563 -6.75 -33.27 34.08
CA THR A 563 -5.98 -32.05 34.40
C THR A 563 -4.66 -31.95 33.62
N ALA A 564 -4.24 -33.07 33.03
CA ALA A 564 -3.09 -33.18 32.15
C ALA A 564 -3.49 -34.00 30.91
N LEU A 565 -3.06 -33.53 29.74
CA LEU A 565 -3.31 -34.15 28.45
C LEU A 565 -2.31 -33.62 27.41
N TRP A 566 -2.18 -34.32 26.29
CA TRP A 566 -1.47 -33.78 25.13
C TRP A 566 -2.37 -33.61 23.91
N ILE A 567 -2.03 -32.60 23.11
CA ILE A 567 -2.55 -32.34 21.77
C ILE A 567 -1.34 -32.35 20.83
N GLN A 568 -1.46 -32.98 19.67
CA GLN A 568 -0.36 -33.18 18.74
C GLN A 568 -0.78 -32.86 17.31
N TYR A 569 0.03 -32.05 16.63
CA TYR A 569 -0.10 -31.72 15.23
C TYR A 569 1.04 -32.35 14.42
N GLN A 570 0.69 -33.10 13.37
CA GLN A 570 1.63 -33.54 12.33
C GLN A 570 1.50 -32.60 11.13
N SER A 571 2.55 -31.83 10.88
CA SER A 571 2.64 -30.93 9.73
C SER A 571 2.80 -31.71 8.43
N THR A 572 2.32 -31.16 7.31
CA THR A 572 2.57 -31.74 5.97
C THR A 572 4.04 -31.63 5.52
N VAL A 573 4.79 -30.69 6.11
CA VAL A 573 6.24 -30.49 5.88
C VAL A 573 6.96 -30.19 7.20
N ALA A 574 8.24 -30.57 7.31
CA ALA A 574 9.02 -30.23 8.48
C ALA A 574 9.22 -28.70 8.56
N ALA A 575 8.92 -28.11 9.71
CA ALA A 575 8.84 -26.66 9.89
C ALA A 575 9.79 -26.17 10.98
N THR A 576 10.40 -24.99 10.89
CA THR A 576 11.17 -24.42 12.02
C THR A 576 10.25 -23.51 12.83
N VAL A 577 9.51 -24.07 13.79
CA VAL A 577 8.58 -23.31 14.64
C VAL A 577 9.34 -22.45 15.64
N ILE A 578 8.94 -21.18 15.77
CA ILE A 578 9.56 -20.18 16.66
C ILE A 578 8.54 -19.49 17.59
N LYS A 579 7.26 -19.75 17.36
CA LYS A 579 6.15 -19.10 18.06
C LYS A 579 4.95 -20.04 18.08
N TYR A 580 4.14 -19.96 19.12
CA TYR A 580 2.80 -20.54 19.17
C TYR A 580 1.87 -19.62 19.96
N THR A 581 0.56 -19.77 19.76
CA THR A 581 -0.46 -19.08 20.55
C THR A 581 -1.31 -20.10 21.30
N LEU A 582 -1.89 -19.72 22.43
CA LEU A 582 -2.97 -20.46 23.06
C LEU A 582 -4.12 -19.49 23.34
N THR A 583 -5.34 -19.90 23.03
CA THR A 583 -6.52 -19.09 23.26
C THR A 583 -7.41 -19.70 24.33
N SER A 584 -7.77 -18.90 25.33
CA SER A 584 -8.66 -19.34 26.40
C SER A 584 -10.09 -19.57 25.86
N ALA A 585 -10.77 -20.65 26.27
CA ALA A 585 -12.17 -20.96 25.92
C ALA A 585 -13.20 -19.94 26.47
N ASN A 586 -14.50 -20.27 26.45
CA ASN A 586 -15.58 -19.31 26.73
C ASN A 586 -16.10 -19.26 28.18
N ASP A 587 -15.91 -20.30 29.00
CA ASP A 587 -16.68 -20.49 30.24
C ASP A 587 -15.87 -20.49 31.54
N VAL A 588 -15.00 -21.49 31.81
CA VAL A 588 -14.44 -21.72 33.16
C VAL A 588 -12.92 -21.48 33.24
N PRO A 589 -12.44 -20.36 33.84
CA PRO A 589 -11.02 -20.05 33.97
C PRO A 589 -10.15 -21.14 34.61
N ALA A 590 -10.67 -21.85 35.62
CA ALA A 590 -9.93 -22.90 36.31
C ALA A 590 -9.60 -24.13 35.42
N ARG A 591 -10.23 -24.26 34.24
CA ARG A 591 -9.97 -25.34 33.28
C ARG A 591 -8.89 -25.00 32.26
N ASP A 592 -8.47 -23.74 32.17
CA ASP A 592 -7.46 -23.35 31.18
C ASP A 592 -6.09 -23.95 31.53
N PRO A 593 -5.21 -24.19 30.54
CA PRO A 593 -3.88 -24.72 30.79
C PRO A 593 -3.07 -23.77 31.67
N ARG A 594 -2.35 -24.31 32.65
CA ARG A 594 -1.50 -23.56 33.57
C ARG A 594 -0.03 -23.86 33.36
N ASN A 595 0.29 -25.15 33.17
CA ASN A 595 1.63 -25.63 32.96
C ASN A 595 1.65 -26.53 31.72
N TRP A 596 2.62 -26.34 30.84
CA TRP A 596 2.80 -27.20 29.69
C TRP A 596 4.23 -27.14 29.15
N THR A 597 4.55 -28.12 28.32
CA THR A 597 5.76 -28.11 27.50
C THR A 597 5.35 -28.23 26.05
N LEU A 598 5.84 -27.32 25.20
CA LEU A 598 5.79 -27.51 23.75
C LEU A 598 6.95 -28.42 23.36
N GLN A 599 6.64 -29.51 22.67
CA GLN A 599 7.62 -30.51 22.23
C GLN A 599 7.57 -30.67 20.72
N ALA A 600 8.67 -31.13 20.13
CA ALA A 600 8.73 -31.46 18.71
C ALA A 600 9.48 -32.78 18.43
N SER A 601 9.17 -33.41 17.30
CA SER A 601 9.72 -34.71 16.90
C SER A 601 9.74 -34.85 15.38
N ASN A 602 10.60 -35.72 14.85
CA ASN A 602 10.61 -36.12 13.44
C ASN A 602 10.14 -37.58 13.23
N ASP A 603 9.96 -38.35 14.30
CA ASP A 603 9.59 -39.77 14.27
C ASP A 603 8.33 -40.09 15.09
N SER A 604 7.74 -39.10 15.75
CA SER A 604 6.62 -39.20 16.72
C SER A 604 6.91 -40.01 18.00
N VAL A 605 8.12 -40.54 18.14
CA VAL A 605 8.56 -41.40 19.26
C VAL A 605 9.50 -40.65 20.19
N THR A 606 10.51 -39.99 19.63
CA THR A 606 11.53 -39.23 20.35
C THR A 606 11.18 -37.74 20.32
N TRP A 607 11.01 -37.13 21.49
CA TRP A 607 10.53 -35.75 21.63
C TRP A 607 11.59 -34.83 22.24
N VAL A 608 11.76 -33.65 21.63
CA VAL A 608 12.60 -32.56 22.12
C VAL A 608 11.71 -31.47 22.68
N SER A 609 12.01 -30.97 23.88
CA SER A 609 11.30 -29.82 24.46
C SER A 609 11.78 -28.53 23.80
N LEU A 610 10.85 -27.75 23.25
CA LEU A 610 11.09 -26.47 22.60
C LEU A 610 10.83 -25.27 23.51
N ASP A 611 9.76 -25.35 24.30
CA ASP A 611 9.39 -24.31 25.26
C ASP A 611 8.69 -24.94 26.48
N SER A 612 8.82 -24.30 27.65
CA SER A 612 8.17 -24.75 28.88
C SER A 612 7.58 -23.58 29.63
N ARG A 613 6.29 -23.66 29.95
CA ARG A 613 5.55 -22.61 30.66
C ARG A 613 4.98 -23.16 31.97
N THR A 614 4.98 -22.31 32.99
CA THR A 614 4.46 -22.65 34.32
C THR A 614 3.72 -21.46 34.92
N ASN A 615 2.66 -21.73 35.66
CA ASN A 615 1.83 -20.73 36.34
C ASN A 615 1.20 -19.70 35.40
N GLU A 616 0.89 -20.10 34.17
CA GLU A 616 0.19 -19.25 33.21
C GLU A 616 -1.29 -19.12 33.60
N THR A 617 -1.80 -17.91 33.45
CA THR A 617 -3.21 -17.54 33.66
C THR A 617 -3.78 -16.98 32.37
N PHE A 618 -5.11 -16.94 32.24
CA PHE A 618 -5.78 -16.21 31.16
C PHE A 618 -6.77 -15.23 31.80
N GLU A 619 -6.43 -13.94 31.77
CA GLU A 619 -7.08 -12.92 32.59
C GLU A 619 -8.50 -12.61 32.11
N THR A 620 -8.78 -12.85 30.84
CA THR A 620 -10.10 -12.74 30.20
C THR A 620 -10.41 -13.98 29.35
N ARG A 621 -11.68 -14.13 28.97
CA ARG A 621 -12.09 -15.18 28.02
C ARG A 621 -11.72 -14.81 26.59
N PHE A 622 -11.50 -15.82 25.75
CA PHE A 622 -11.01 -15.65 24.37
C PHE A 622 -9.67 -14.92 24.28
N LEU A 623 -8.90 -14.92 25.38
CA LEU A 623 -7.61 -14.27 25.42
C LEU A 623 -6.60 -15.13 24.69
N ILE A 624 -6.00 -14.56 23.64
CA ILE A 624 -4.88 -15.14 22.92
C ILE A 624 -3.59 -14.77 23.66
N LYS A 625 -2.84 -15.76 24.13
CA LYS A 625 -1.48 -15.56 24.64
C LYS A 625 -0.48 -16.08 23.62
N THR A 626 0.49 -15.24 23.28
CA THR A 626 1.56 -15.57 22.33
C THR A 626 2.83 -15.92 23.07
N PHE A 627 3.48 -16.99 22.66
CA PHE A 627 4.72 -17.48 23.26
C PHE A 627 5.77 -17.65 22.17
N THR A 628 6.91 -16.97 22.34
CA THR A 628 8.05 -17.03 21.43
C THR A 628 9.22 -17.76 22.10
N PHE A 629 10.00 -18.47 21.30
CA PHE A 629 11.17 -19.22 21.74
C PHE A 629 12.18 -19.37 20.60
N GLU A 630 13.45 -19.62 20.93
CA GLU A 630 14.48 -19.87 19.93
C GLU A 630 14.46 -21.32 19.47
N ASN A 631 14.40 -21.49 18.15
CA ASN A 631 14.56 -22.78 17.51
C ASN A 631 15.13 -22.59 16.10
N THR A 632 16.07 -23.46 15.74
CA THR A 632 16.72 -23.47 14.42
C THR A 632 16.53 -24.79 13.69
N THR A 633 15.93 -25.79 14.34
CA THR A 633 15.75 -27.14 13.80
C THR A 633 14.31 -27.31 13.29
N PRO A 634 14.11 -27.79 12.05
CA PRO A 634 12.79 -28.11 11.56
C PRO A 634 12.29 -29.47 12.08
N TYR A 635 11.00 -29.56 12.41
CA TYR A 635 10.35 -30.80 12.87
C TYR A 635 9.03 -31.08 12.16
N LEU A 636 8.67 -32.36 12.03
CA LEU A 636 7.42 -32.80 11.39
C LEU A 636 6.24 -32.85 12.39
N TYR A 637 6.51 -33.13 13.65
CA TYR A 637 5.51 -33.27 14.71
C TYR A 637 5.71 -32.22 15.80
N TYR A 638 4.59 -31.67 16.27
CA TYR A 638 4.53 -30.74 17.40
C TYR A 638 3.52 -31.25 18.42
N ARG A 639 3.84 -31.15 19.71
CA ARG A 639 2.96 -31.60 20.79
C ARG A 639 2.90 -30.55 21.89
N LEU A 640 1.69 -30.08 22.19
CA LEU A 640 1.39 -29.33 23.39
C LEU A 640 1.09 -30.32 24.51
N ASN A 641 2.05 -30.51 25.41
CA ASN A 641 1.92 -31.41 26.56
C ASN A 641 1.50 -30.61 27.80
N ILE A 642 0.20 -30.53 28.07
CA ILE A 642 -0.36 -29.85 29.23
C ILE A 642 -0.19 -30.74 30.47
N THR A 643 0.50 -30.23 31.47
CA THR A 643 0.84 -30.95 32.71
C THR A 643 -0.01 -30.54 33.90
N ALA A 644 -0.63 -29.36 33.86
CA ALA A 644 -1.62 -28.92 34.83
C ALA A 644 -2.54 -27.83 34.25
N ASN A 645 -3.76 -27.75 34.78
CA ASN A 645 -4.69 -26.64 34.59
C ASN A 645 -4.74 -25.75 35.85
N ASN A 646 -5.65 -24.77 35.87
CA ASN A 646 -5.83 -23.83 36.97
C ASN A 646 -6.75 -24.35 38.11
N GLY A 647 -6.76 -25.66 38.37
CA GLY A 647 -7.37 -26.26 39.56
C GLY A 647 -8.76 -26.87 39.37
N ALA A 648 -9.29 -26.91 38.14
CA ALA A 648 -10.52 -27.63 37.82
C ALA A 648 -10.26 -29.14 37.60
N THR A 649 -11.33 -29.94 37.58
CA THR A 649 -11.26 -31.39 37.32
C THR A 649 -11.08 -31.76 35.84
N GLY A 650 -11.18 -30.79 34.91
CA GLY A 650 -11.02 -31.00 33.48
C GLY A 650 -10.29 -29.85 32.81
N THR A 651 -9.79 -30.07 31.59
CA THR A 651 -8.97 -29.09 30.84
C THR A 651 -9.69 -28.65 29.58
N GLN A 652 -9.55 -27.37 29.21
CA GLN A 652 -10.11 -26.81 28.00
C GLN A 652 -9.12 -25.90 27.26
N LEU A 653 -9.36 -25.70 25.96
CA LEU A 653 -8.61 -24.76 25.13
C LEU A 653 -9.48 -24.36 23.93
N ALA A 654 -9.47 -23.08 23.54
CA ALA A 654 -10.18 -22.64 22.33
C ALA A 654 -9.34 -22.94 21.09
N GLU A 655 -8.11 -22.42 21.05
CA GLU A 655 -7.25 -22.45 19.85
C GLU A 655 -5.79 -22.72 20.25
N TRP A 656 -5.04 -23.36 19.36
CA TRP A 656 -3.60 -23.56 19.39
C TRP A 656 -3.00 -23.41 17.99
N GLU A 657 -2.43 -22.24 17.70
CA GLU A 657 -1.78 -21.97 16.42
C GLU A 657 -0.26 -22.13 16.55
N ILE A 658 0.39 -22.65 15.51
CA ILE A 658 1.82 -22.99 15.54
C ILE A 658 2.55 -22.33 14.38
N TYR A 659 3.55 -21.52 14.67
CA TYR A 659 4.06 -20.56 13.70
C TYR A 659 5.51 -20.84 13.30
N GLN A 660 5.74 -21.12 12.02
CA GLN A 660 7.09 -21.37 11.49
C GLN A 660 7.85 -20.10 11.08
N ARG A 661 9.17 -20.11 11.26
CA ARG A 661 10.09 -19.12 10.69
C ARG A 661 10.17 -19.38 9.18
N LYS A 662 9.73 -18.44 8.35
CA LYS A 662 9.96 -18.55 6.89
C LYS A 662 11.45 -18.33 6.62
N THR A 663 12.19 -19.41 6.37
CA THR A 663 13.54 -19.31 5.81
C THR A 663 13.41 -19.11 4.30
N GLN A 664 13.85 -17.96 3.79
CA GLN A 664 14.12 -17.84 2.36
C GLN A 664 15.39 -18.66 2.09
N PRO A 665 15.36 -19.69 1.23
CA PRO A 665 16.60 -20.27 0.75
C PRO A 665 17.32 -19.20 -0.09
N LEU A 666 18.48 -18.75 0.38
CA LEU A 666 19.46 -18.12 -0.49
C LEU A 666 19.78 -19.15 -1.58
N LEU A 667 19.31 -18.90 -2.81
CA LEU A 667 19.85 -19.57 -3.99
C LEU A 667 21.29 -19.07 -4.16
N VAL A 668 22.21 -19.67 -3.42
CA VAL A 668 23.62 -19.65 -3.78
C VAL A 668 23.71 -20.58 -4.98
N GLU A 669 23.75 -20.01 -6.19
CA GLU A 669 24.18 -20.75 -7.37
C GLU A 669 25.60 -21.27 -7.13
N THR A 670 25.71 -22.49 -6.61
CA THR A 670 26.96 -23.23 -6.60
C THR A 670 27.16 -23.82 -8.00
N SER A 671 27.66 -23.00 -8.93
CA SER A 671 28.17 -23.50 -10.20
C SER A 671 29.53 -22.91 -10.57
N LEU A 672 30.56 -23.39 -9.87
CA LEU A 672 31.89 -23.49 -10.46
C LEU A 672 32.36 -24.94 -10.35
N LYS A 673 31.81 -25.81 -11.21
CA LYS A 673 32.54 -27.01 -11.59
C LYS A 673 33.72 -26.54 -12.44
N LYS A 674 34.94 -26.73 -11.90
CA LYS A 674 36.20 -26.65 -12.64
C LYS A 674 36.07 -27.37 -13.99
N PRO A 675 36.58 -26.80 -15.10
CA PRO A 675 36.67 -27.54 -16.35
C PRO A 675 37.64 -28.71 -16.16
N THR A 676 37.17 -29.93 -16.34
CA THR A 676 38.03 -31.08 -16.58
C THR A 676 38.71 -30.92 -17.93
N ARG A 677 40.05 -30.91 -17.94
CA ARG A 677 40.88 -31.04 -19.15
C ARG A 677 40.45 -32.29 -19.92
N MET A 678 40.06 -32.13 -21.18
CA MET A 678 40.06 -33.24 -22.13
C MET A 678 41.50 -33.58 -22.53
N PRO A 679 41.83 -34.86 -22.74
CA PRO A 679 43.15 -35.28 -23.19
C PRO A 679 43.36 -34.93 -24.68
N PRO A 680 44.61 -34.74 -25.13
CA PRO A 680 44.89 -34.53 -26.54
C PRO A 680 44.63 -35.83 -27.30
N LYS A 681 43.92 -35.75 -28.42
CA LYS A 681 43.91 -36.79 -29.43
C LYS A 681 44.60 -36.26 -30.68
N GLU A 682 45.51 -37.08 -31.17
CA GLU A 682 46.12 -37.07 -32.51
C GLU A 682 45.09 -37.06 -33.63
#